data_AF-A0A957J4C2-F1
#
_entry.id   AF-A0A957J4C2-F1
#
_cell.length_a   1.000
_cell.length_b   1.000
_cell.length_c   1.000
_cell.angle_alpha   90.00
_cell.angle_beta   90.00
_cell.angle_gamma   90.00
#
_symmetry.space_group_name_H-M   'P 1'
#
loop_
_entity.id
_entity.type
_entity.pdbx_description
1 polymer ?
#
loop_
_entity_poly.entity_id
_entity_poly.type
_entity_poly.pdbx_seq_one_letter_code
_entity_poly.pdbx_strand_id
1 'polypeptide(L)'
;MFNRHPQQKQVFHTLLLFILAGVLLCFVWQLPMAQADEATPQQVIAQAWQLAQDSGRYAFDSQIDQTVYPQPSLTNAGRPPDNQRMALAAQVDKVAETAEITFWDGVQGLPEQGMTIRTENGRSQRRFGTGDWETLNENTDLFAPNNDPLVFLQVATNIQDAGVDSRQLGGQTLDYHRYTFDIDASEYSRIMRQRLEAHMAQYGRLPDNLTLETPELYRDMTGSGQLWLDADGLPSRLTLDLHFPPQDSAGRTDATFTSDFYNYDRSRMAQAGVALWQNPQSWWAFHQVSIASGVRATAVPFTILLLITAFLMLVLPYRKTKGFRTAVSLFVIASILTGPLLKAHEAHAFQDNLTAAQDDQQAQQAQSEQLAIAQTELEQPNFDPHIQPRNQAPISNLQAPIASPQALLAATDSDGDGLSDSEEALWYTCAYNGAPENCEGVVDSTDSDGDGLKDSIEVYNLTTHPARWDTDGDIISDTLEVNGFSYNGQMWYPNPNAADSNKDGLVDTVECAVWSANDDNYDPSAPCPDTDNDGTPDIWDDDNDNDGVPDAVDLSPFTVGSEIYTGDDPLTLQIDGLQPDLPVFVDVQLRPQDAAHLDYIGTVLDWPTDDTEGQIQRRLDTTFATTTNPDLQSSNSLANNGDVRLVPMAEITIPYTPGHYGNLPVNSAYQGVPRTLGVPVADWLDESKLTPYGITVRDVDDVSGDLIVYLPLSAVTDDTGGGRAAYTFRMLYWPEQTNGQNLVNWAAPHEVRILWMVQMITDECVDPDADPDTCSREDDLEIIHVYKEAWTVTGLAVREDHGLDVNILYEDPALDSDT
;
A
#
# COMPACT_ATOMS: atom_id res chain seq x y z
N MET A 1 21.26 91.27 1.18
CA MET A 1 21.08 91.19 2.65
C MET A 1 19.78 90.43 2.89
N PHE A 2 19.69 89.24 3.50
CA PHE A 2 20.55 88.52 4.43
C PHE A 2 20.75 87.07 3.98
N ASN A 3 21.98 86.59 4.15
CA ASN A 3 22.34 85.19 4.28
C ASN A 3 21.43 84.50 5.32
N ARG A 4 20.82 83.36 4.99
CA ARG A 4 20.44 82.35 5.99
C ARG A 4 20.98 80.98 5.56
N HIS A 5 22.20 80.75 6.05
CA HIS A 5 22.81 79.51 6.54
C HIS A 5 22.88 78.27 5.63
N PRO A 6 24.06 77.96 5.06
CA PRO A 6 24.40 76.61 4.59
C PRO A 6 24.43 75.56 5.73
N GLN A 7 24.27 75.96 6.99
CA GLN A 7 24.26 75.05 8.14
C GLN A 7 23.04 74.12 8.19
N GLN A 8 21.88 74.45 7.62
CA GLN A 8 20.73 73.52 7.68
C GLN A 8 20.86 72.32 6.73
N LYS A 9 21.50 72.45 5.58
CA LYS A 9 21.74 71.32 4.65
C LYS A 9 22.83 70.38 5.16
N GLN A 10 23.88 70.93 5.76
CA GLN A 10 24.92 70.12 6.40
C GLN A 10 24.40 69.39 7.63
N VAL A 11 23.58 70.04 8.47
CA VAL A 11 22.95 69.40 9.64
C VAL A 11 22.02 68.27 9.20
N PHE A 12 21.26 68.41 8.11
CA PHE A 12 20.39 67.33 7.64
C PHE A 12 21.18 66.14 7.06
N HIS A 13 22.28 66.37 6.33
CA HIS A 13 23.15 65.30 5.82
C HIS A 13 23.95 64.60 6.92
N THR A 14 24.40 65.35 7.95
CA THR A 14 25.08 64.75 9.11
C THR A 14 24.10 63.98 9.98
N LEU A 15 22.91 64.50 10.25
CA LEU A 15 21.87 63.75 10.97
C LEU A 15 21.46 62.46 10.23
N LEU A 16 21.42 62.50 8.90
CA LEU A 16 21.12 61.33 8.05
C LEU A 16 22.25 60.29 8.08
N LEU A 17 23.52 60.72 8.00
CA LEU A 17 24.67 59.83 8.17
C LEU A 17 24.73 59.22 9.57
N PHE A 18 24.34 59.97 10.61
CA PHE A 18 24.23 59.45 11.97
C PHE A 18 23.06 58.48 12.15
N ILE A 19 21.94 58.67 11.43
CA ILE A 19 20.82 57.71 11.45
C ILE A 19 21.19 56.45 10.65
N LEU A 20 21.82 56.57 9.49
CA LEU A 20 22.30 55.41 8.72
C LEU A 20 23.40 54.64 9.46
N ALA A 21 24.38 55.34 10.05
CA ALA A 21 25.39 54.73 10.90
C ALA A 21 24.79 54.16 12.19
N GLY A 22 23.75 54.81 12.76
CA GLY A 22 23.02 54.33 13.92
C GLY A 22 22.19 53.08 13.65
N VAL A 23 21.55 52.99 12.48
CA VAL A 23 20.86 51.78 12.02
C VAL A 23 21.86 50.66 11.74
N LEU A 24 23.01 50.97 11.14
CA LEU A 24 24.09 50.00 10.92
C LEU A 24 24.73 49.53 12.24
N LEU A 25 24.93 50.42 13.22
CA LEU A 25 25.44 50.07 14.54
C LEU A 25 24.41 49.32 15.38
N CYS A 26 23.13 49.65 15.30
CA CYS A 26 22.06 48.86 15.92
C CYS A 26 21.97 47.46 15.29
N PHE A 27 22.28 47.32 14.00
CA PHE A 27 22.39 46.01 13.34
C PHE A 27 23.60 45.21 13.85
N VAL A 28 24.74 45.87 14.10
CA VAL A 28 25.96 45.24 14.65
C VAL A 28 25.81 44.91 16.15
N TRP A 29 25.03 45.70 16.91
CA TRP A 29 24.73 45.43 18.33
C TRP A 29 23.60 44.41 18.55
N GLN A 30 22.81 44.09 17.52
CA GLN A 30 21.79 43.04 17.55
C GLN A 30 22.31 41.68 17.05
N LEU A 31 23.56 41.60 16.60
CA LEU A 31 24.21 40.30 16.41
C LEU A 31 24.51 39.74 17.81
N PRO A 32 23.93 38.60 18.21
CA PRO A 32 24.24 38.00 19.50
C PRO A 32 25.74 37.71 19.52
N MET A 33 26.46 38.31 20.48
CA MET A 33 27.71 37.74 20.95
C MET A 33 27.31 36.43 21.64
N ALA A 34 27.20 35.36 20.87
CA ALA A 34 26.93 34.03 21.40
C ALA A 34 28.05 33.70 22.39
N GLN A 35 27.73 33.74 23.68
CA GLN A 35 28.44 32.88 24.62
C GLN A 35 28.17 31.46 24.12
N ALA A 36 29.22 30.66 23.94
CA ALA A 36 29.08 29.27 23.59
C ALA A 36 28.47 28.53 24.80
N ASP A 37 27.14 28.58 24.90
CA ASP A 37 26.40 27.59 25.66
C ASP A 37 26.57 26.24 24.95
N GLU A 38 26.65 25.14 25.71
CA GLU A 38 26.68 23.79 25.13
C GLU A 38 25.45 23.61 24.25
N ALA A 39 25.67 23.26 22.97
CA ALA A 39 24.59 23.07 22.00
C ALA A 39 23.61 22.02 22.53
N THR A 40 22.30 22.28 22.41
CA THR A 40 21.31 21.28 22.84
C THR A 40 21.40 20.04 21.94
N PRO A 41 21.05 18.83 22.42
CA PRO A 41 21.07 17.63 21.60
C PRO A 41 20.30 17.76 20.27
N GLN A 42 19.19 18.52 20.27
CA GLN A 42 18.45 18.86 19.05
C GLN A 42 19.28 19.69 18.05
N GLN A 43 20.04 20.67 18.55
CA GLN A 43 20.92 21.49 17.71
C GLN A 43 22.09 20.67 17.16
N VAL A 44 22.59 19.72 17.94
CA VAL A 44 23.69 18.83 17.53
C VAL A 44 23.25 17.90 16.39
N ILE A 45 22.10 17.23 16.49
CA ILE A 45 21.60 16.37 15.41
C ILE A 45 21.28 17.18 14.14
N ALA A 46 20.61 18.33 14.28
CA ALA A 46 20.34 19.21 13.15
C ALA A 46 21.63 19.70 12.47
N GLN A 47 22.65 20.01 13.27
CA GLN A 47 23.98 20.38 12.78
C GLN A 47 24.68 19.20 12.10
N ALA A 48 24.61 18.00 12.64
CA ALA A 48 25.21 16.80 12.06
C ALA A 48 24.62 16.48 10.68
N TRP A 49 23.30 16.56 10.54
CA TRP A 49 22.63 16.44 9.24
C TRP A 49 23.14 17.52 8.27
N GLN A 50 23.17 18.79 8.69
CA GLN A 50 23.65 19.88 7.86
C GLN A 50 25.12 19.73 7.44
N LEU A 51 26.00 19.27 8.35
CA LEU A 51 27.41 19.03 8.05
C LEU A 51 27.59 17.91 7.03
N ALA A 52 26.79 16.85 7.11
CA ALA A 52 26.77 15.81 6.09
C ALA A 52 26.31 16.37 4.73
N GLN A 53 25.28 17.22 4.69
CA GLN A 53 24.85 17.91 3.46
C GLN A 53 25.96 18.83 2.90
N ASP A 54 26.59 19.63 3.75
CA ASP A 54 27.60 20.63 3.38
C ASP A 54 28.93 20.01 2.93
N SER A 55 29.22 18.78 3.37
CA SER A 55 30.36 18.01 2.86
C SER A 55 30.28 17.87 1.33
N GLY A 56 29.07 17.83 0.77
CA GLY A 56 28.82 17.72 -0.67
C GLY A 56 29.15 16.35 -1.27
N ARG A 57 29.94 15.51 -0.59
CA ARG A 57 30.25 14.14 -1.00
C ARG A 57 30.41 13.23 0.21
N TYR A 58 29.75 12.09 0.18
CA TYR A 58 29.85 11.04 1.19
C TYR A 58 29.43 9.69 0.60
N ALA A 59 29.76 8.61 1.30
CA ALA A 59 29.32 7.26 0.99
C ALA A 59 28.71 6.62 2.24
N PHE A 60 27.86 5.62 2.05
CA PHE A 60 27.36 4.82 3.15
C PHE A 60 27.05 3.39 2.72
N ASP A 61 27.15 2.49 3.69
CA ASP A 61 26.71 1.10 3.59
C ASP A 61 25.56 0.91 4.58
N SER A 62 24.43 0.35 4.16
CA SER A 62 23.31 0.03 5.01
C SER A 62 22.97 -1.45 4.97
N GLN A 63 22.68 -2.01 6.13
CA GLN A 63 22.04 -3.32 6.28
C GLN A 63 20.61 -3.11 6.77
N ILE A 64 19.69 -3.89 6.22
CA ILE A 64 18.27 -3.86 6.51
C ILE A 64 17.87 -5.26 6.91
N ASP A 65 17.36 -5.41 8.13
CA ASP A 65 16.76 -6.64 8.63
C ASP A 65 15.26 -6.40 8.77
N GLN A 66 14.46 -7.09 7.99
CA GLN A 66 13.00 -6.98 7.99
C GLN A 66 12.38 -8.29 8.45
N THR A 67 11.44 -8.22 9.39
CA THR A 67 10.67 -9.37 9.86
C THR A 67 9.19 -9.11 9.60
N VAL A 68 8.58 -9.99 8.82
CA VAL A 68 7.15 -9.96 8.51
C VAL A 68 6.44 -11.04 9.33
N TYR A 69 5.55 -10.61 10.21
CA TYR A 69 4.70 -11.48 11.02
C TYR A 69 3.40 -11.74 10.26
N PRO A 70 3.07 -13.00 9.91
CA PRO A 70 1.82 -13.32 9.24
C PRO A 70 0.60 -12.85 10.03
N GLN A 71 -0.48 -12.48 9.33
CA GLN A 71 -1.71 -12.07 10.00
C GLN A 71 -2.33 -13.27 10.73
N PRO A 72 -2.69 -13.14 12.02
CA PRO A 72 -3.35 -14.21 12.76
C PRO A 72 -4.67 -14.61 12.07
N SER A 73 -4.68 -15.79 11.45
CA SER A 73 -5.81 -16.36 10.70
C SER A 73 -5.67 -17.89 10.68
N LEU A 74 -6.74 -18.61 10.32
CA LEU A 74 -6.73 -20.07 10.26
C LEU A 74 -5.76 -20.60 9.18
N THR A 75 -5.62 -19.88 8.07
CA THR A 75 -4.69 -20.21 6.96
C THR A 75 -3.22 -19.93 7.30
N ASN A 76 -2.95 -19.00 8.22
CA ASN A 76 -1.59 -18.66 8.67
C ASN A 76 -1.24 -19.28 10.04
N ALA A 77 -2.09 -20.16 10.57
CA ALA A 77 -1.88 -20.76 11.89
C ALA A 77 -0.63 -21.65 11.90
N GLY A 78 0.38 -21.25 12.68
CA GLY A 78 1.64 -21.98 12.79
C GLY A 78 2.73 -21.53 11.80
N ARG A 79 2.45 -20.59 10.89
CA ARG A 79 3.48 -20.01 10.01
C ARG A 79 4.49 -19.17 10.83
N PRO A 80 5.80 -19.42 10.70
CA PRO A 80 6.81 -18.62 11.37
C PRO A 80 6.89 -17.21 10.73
N PRO A 81 7.46 -16.21 11.44
CA PRO A 81 7.77 -14.92 10.84
C PRO A 81 8.77 -15.08 9.70
N ASP A 82 8.52 -14.43 8.56
CA ASP A 82 9.46 -14.34 7.45
C ASP A 82 10.53 -13.30 7.78
N ASN A 83 11.80 -13.62 7.54
CA ASN A 83 12.94 -12.75 7.83
C ASN A 83 13.71 -12.47 6.54
N GLN A 84 13.64 -11.23 6.09
CA GLN A 84 14.32 -10.75 4.91
C GLN A 84 15.49 -9.88 5.32
N ARG A 85 16.64 -10.09 4.71
CA ARG A 85 17.82 -9.25 4.91
C ARG A 85 18.17 -8.61 3.59
N MET A 86 18.43 -7.31 3.59
CA MET A 86 18.89 -6.58 2.41
C MET A 86 20.13 -5.77 2.77
N ALA A 87 20.95 -5.50 1.77
CA ALA A 87 22.07 -4.57 1.90
C ALA A 87 22.03 -3.49 0.82
N LEU A 88 22.56 -2.33 1.16
CA LEU A 88 22.59 -1.14 0.34
C LEU A 88 23.96 -0.51 0.46
N ALA A 89 24.51 0.01 -0.64
CA ALA A 89 25.70 0.84 -0.61
C ALA A 89 25.51 2.00 -1.56
N ALA A 90 25.83 3.21 -1.12
CA ALA A 90 25.66 4.40 -1.93
C ALA A 90 26.91 5.28 -1.89
N GLN A 91 27.18 5.90 -3.04
CA GLN A 91 28.13 7.00 -3.17
C GLN A 91 27.38 8.21 -3.71
N VAL A 92 27.39 9.29 -2.95
CA VAL A 92 26.66 10.52 -3.25
C VAL A 92 27.66 11.65 -3.46
N ASP A 93 27.59 12.32 -4.61
CA ASP A 93 28.29 13.58 -4.89
C ASP A 93 27.28 14.63 -5.37
N LYS A 94 26.89 15.50 -4.44
CA LYS A 94 25.91 16.57 -4.64
C LYS A 94 26.45 17.71 -5.50
N VAL A 95 27.76 17.80 -5.65
CA VAL A 95 28.42 18.84 -6.46
C VAL A 95 28.36 18.49 -7.92
N ALA A 96 28.62 17.21 -8.21
CA ALA A 96 28.55 16.64 -9.55
C ALA A 96 27.12 16.27 -9.96
N GLU A 97 26.14 16.38 -9.03
CA GLU A 97 24.78 15.88 -9.20
C GLU A 97 24.76 14.39 -9.62
N THR A 98 25.64 13.60 -8.99
CA THR A 98 25.77 12.18 -9.25
C THR A 98 25.53 11.35 -7.99
N ALA A 99 24.75 10.29 -8.11
CA ALA A 99 24.58 9.28 -7.08
C ALA A 99 24.71 7.90 -7.72
N GLU A 100 25.43 6.99 -7.08
CA GLU A 100 25.49 5.58 -7.47
C GLU A 100 25.12 4.75 -6.25
N ILE A 101 24.08 3.93 -6.38
CA ILE A 101 23.49 3.14 -5.31
C ILE A 101 23.48 1.70 -5.78
N THR A 102 23.94 0.78 -4.96
CA THR A 102 23.87 -0.66 -5.22
C THR A 102 23.05 -1.33 -4.14
N PHE A 103 22.12 -2.19 -4.55
CA PHE A 103 21.24 -2.97 -3.70
C PHE A 103 21.61 -4.45 -3.80
N TRP A 104 21.55 -5.16 -2.69
CA TRP A 104 21.68 -6.61 -2.63
C TRP A 104 20.52 -7.19 -1.84
N ASP A 105 19.98 -8.29 -2.32
CA ASP A 105 19.19 -9.20 -1.52
C ASP A 105 20.16 -10.05 -0.68
N GLY A 106 20.00 -10.05 0.64
CA GLY A 106 20.96 -10.64 1.59
C GLY A 106 22.07 -9.70 2.07
N VAL A 107 23.31 -10.20 2.11
CA VAL A 107 24.46 -9.53 2.75
C VAL A 107 25.35 -8.83 1.71
N GLN A 108 25.89 -7.66 2.07
CA GLN A 108 26.82 -6.91 1.23
C GLN A 108 28.10 -7.70 0.90
N GLY A 109 28.52 -7.76 -0.38
CA GLY A 109 29.84 -8.34 -0.68
C GLY A 109 30.23 -8.57 -2.14
N LEU A 110 29.28 -8.71 -3.08
CA LEU A 110 29.59 -9.05 -4.47
C LEU A 110 28.93 -8.06 -5.44
N PRO A 111 29.69 -7.15 -6.10
CA PRO A 111 29.15 -6.17 -7.06
C PRO A 111 28.39 -6.81 -8.23
N GLU A 112 28.58 -8.11 -8.48
CA GLU A 112 27.97 -8.86 -9.58
C GLU A 112 26.54 -9.33 -9.27
N GLN A 113 26.16 -9.37 -7.99
CA GLN A 113 24.82 -9.75 -7.52
C GLN A 113 23.99 -8.54 -7.09
N GLY A 114 24.55 -7.34 -7.23
CA GLY A 114 23.89 -6.11 -6.84
C GLY A 114 23.18 -5.43 -8.00
N MET A 115 22.00 -4.86 -7.77
CA MET A 115 21.39 -3.91 -8.70
C MET A 115 22.02 -2.54 -8.47
N THR A 116 22.78 -2.01 -9.44
CA THR A 116 23.33 -0.66 -9.35
C THR A 116 22.44 0.33 -10.10
N ILE A 117 21.99 1.37 -9.41
CA ILE A 117 21.35 2.53 -9.98
C ILE A 117 22.33 3.70 -9.94
N ARG A 118 22.57 4.31 -11.10
CA ARG A 118 23.37 5.52 -11.23
C ARG A 118 22.52 6.65 -11.74
N THR A 119 22.48 7.73 -10.99
CA THR A 119 21.84 8.98 -11.36
C THR A 119 22.92 10.01 -11.71
N GLU A 120 22.84 10.63 -12.88
CA GLU A 120 23.68 11.75 -13.30
C GLU A 120 22.81 12.85 -13.93
N ASN A 121 22.87 14.08 -13.43
CA ASN A 121 22.11 15.23 -13.96
C ASN A 121 20.59 14.97 -14.07
N GLY A 122 20.02 14.27 -13.08
CA GLY A 122 18.59 13.94 -13.03
C GLY A 122 18.14 12.84 -14.00
N ARG A 123 19.07 12.10 -14.63
CA ARG A 123 18.77 10.89 -15.40
C ARG A 123 19.31 9.68 -14.66
N SER A 124 18.46 8.68 -14.48
CA SER A 124 18.81 7.44 -13.80
C SER A 124 19.06 6.34 -14.81
N GLN A 125 20.06 5.52 -14.54
CA GLN A 125 20.37 4.31 -15.29
C GLN A 125 20.50 3.16 -14.30
N ARG A 126 20.06 1.97 -14.66
CA ARG A 126 20.26 0.77 -13.85
C ARG A 126 21.14 -0.24 -14.58
N ARG A 127 21.78 -1.09 -13.81
CA ARG A 127 22.39 -2.34 -14.28
C ARG A 127 22.23 -3.39 -13.18
N PHE A 128 22.17 -4.64 -13.58
CA PHE A 128 22.32 -5.78 -12.68
C PHE A 128 23.74 -6.30 -12.80
N GLY A 129 24.44 -6.43 -11.68
CA GLY A 129 25.81 -6.90 -11.65
C GLY A 129 26.76 -6.11 -12.56
N THR A 130 27.37 -6.83 -13.51
CA THR A 130 28.28 -6.25 -14.53
C THR A 130 27.63 -6.03 -15.89
N GLY A 131 26.30 -6.17 -15.98
CA GLY A 131 25.53 -6.00 -17.21
C GLY A 131 25.55 -4.58 -17.79
N ASP A 132 24.91 -4.43 -18.96
CA ASP A 132 24.80 -3.15 -19.65
C ASP A 132 23.91 -2.17 -18.88
N TRP A 133 24.21 -0.88 -19.01
CA TRP A 133 23.41 0.19 -18.40
C TRP A 133 22.13 0.43 -19.20
N GLU A 134 20.99 0.24 -18.54
CA GLU A 134 19.65 0.55 -19.04
C GLU A 134 19.21 1.93 -18.54
N THR A 135 18.49 2.70 -19.36
CA THR A 135 17.97 4.00 -18.94
C THR A 135 16.66 3.82 -18.20
N LEU A 136 16.59 4.33 -16.97
CA LEU A 136 15.36 4.41 -16.19
C LEU A 136 14.66 5.73 -16.53
N ASN A 137 13.42 5.65 -17.01
CA ASN A 137 12.57 6.83 -17.23
C ASN A 137 11.80 7.25 -15.97
N GLU A 138 12.03 6.59 -14.84
CA GLU A 138 11.44 6.87 -13.53
C GLU A 138 12.52 7.04 -12.46
N ASN A 139 12.22 7.82 -11.41
CA ASN A 139 13.07 7.94 -10.22
C ASN A 139 12.62 6.91 -9.17
N THR A 140 13.52 5.99 -8.83
CA THR A 140 13.33 4.92 -7.85
C THR A 140 13.68 5.38 -6.43
N ASP A 141 12.74 6.06 -5.76
CA ASP A 141 12.82 6.35 -4.32
C ASP A 141 12.21 5.16 -3.56
N LEU A 142 12.97 4.08 -3.37
CA LEU A 142 12.46 2.80 -2.83
C LEU A 142 12.44 2.73 -1.29
N PHE A 143 13.32 3.49 -0.61
CA PHE A 143 13.55 3.31 0.83
C PHE A 143 13.47 4.62 1.64
N ALA A 144 14.03 5.69 1.08
CA ALA A 144 13.98 7.04 1.60
C ALA A 144 13.99 7.97 0.38
N PRO A 145 13.50 9.20 0.47
CA PRO A 145 13.46 10.03 -0.71
C PRO A 145 14.89 10.48 -1.10
N ASN A 146 15.29 10.21 -2.35
CA ASN A 146 16.67 10.14 -2.88
C ASN A 146 17.56 9.03 -2.29
N ASN A 147 16.96 8.02 -1.64
CA ASN A 147 17.63 6.91 -0.96
C ASN A 147 18.68 7.34 0.09
N ASP A 148 18.46 8.46 0.78
CA ASP A 148 19.37 9.01 1.82
C ASP A 148 18.84 8.72 3.24
N PRO A 149 19.41 7.74 3.98
CA PRO A 149 18.96 7.39 5.33
C PRO A 149 19.11 8.54 6.34
N LEU A 150 19.93 9.56 6.07
CA LEU A 150 20.05 10.73 6.96
C LEU A 150 18.78 11.59 6.99
N VAL A 151 17.81 11.37 6.09
CA VAL A 151 16.52 12.07 6.12
C VAL A 151 15.77 11.87 7.44
N PHE A 152 15.92 10.71 8.09
CA PHE A 152 15.24 10.40 9.35
C PHE A 152 15.70 11.30 10.51
N LEU A 153 16.86 11.94 10.41
CA LEU A 153 17.31 12.94 11.38
C LEU A 153 16.45 14.21 11.37
N GLN A 154 15.71 14.49 10.29
CA GLN A 154 14.80 15.64 10.21
C GLN A 154 13.51 15.42 11.03
N VAL A 155 13.15 14.16 11.29
CA VAL A 155 11.97 13.76 12.04
C VAL A 155 12.32 13.19 13.42
N ALA A 156 13.58 13.34 13.84
CA ALA A 156 14.07 12.91 15.14
C ALA A 156 13.51 13.80 16.25
N THR A 157 12.83 13.18 17.22
CA THR A 157 12.27 13.83 18.41
C THR A 157 12.79 13.15 19.68
N ASN A 158 12.51 13.72 20.86
CA ASN A 158 12.96 13.18 22.15
C ASN A 158 14.46 12.84 22.21
N ILE A 159 15.29 13.66 21.57
CA ILE A 159 16.73 13.41 21.43
C ILE A 159 17.44 13.46 22.79
N GLN A 160 18.20 12.41 23.10
CA GLN A 160 18.97 12.27 24.33
C GLN A 160 20.45 12.00 24.02
N ASP A 161 21.33 12.61 24.82
CA ASP A 161 22.77 12.33 24.79
C ASP A 161 23.04 11.01 25.52
N ALA A 162 23.59 10.03 24.82
CA ALA A 162 23.87 8.69 25.30
C ALA A 162 25.37 8.46 25.60
N GLY A 163 26.17 9.52 25.62
CA GLY A 163 27.58 9.52 26.00
C GLY A 163 28.55 9.21 24.84
N VAL A 164 29.81 8.95 25.21
CA VAL A 164 30.89 8.66 24.26
C VAL A 164 31.13 7.15 24.16
N ASP A 165 31.15 6.64 22.94
CA ASP A 165 31.52 5.29 22.56
C ASP A 165 32.94 5.29 21.98
N SER A 166 33.89 4.65 22.65
CA SER A 166 35.32 4.62 22.25
C SER A 166 35.68 3.26 21.65
N ARG A 167 36.14 3.24 20.40
CA ARG A 167 36.50 2.02 19.66
C ARG A 167 38.00 1.96 19.36
N GLN A 168 38.60 0.77 19.44
CA GLN A 168 40.01 0.56 19.09
C GLN A 168 40.13 0.05 17.65
N LEU A 169 40.79 0.81 16.78
CA LEU A 169 41.04 0.42 15.39
C LEU A 169 42.52 0.61 15.05
N GLY A 170 43.23 -0.48 14.74
CA GLY A 170 44.65 -0.42 14.33
C GLY A 170 45.60 0.21 15.36
N GLY A 171 45.27 0.17 16.65
CA GLY A 171 46.07 0.77 17.73
C GLY A 171 45.79 2.25 18.00
N GLN A 172 44.74 2.83 17.40
CA GLN A 172 44.23 4.16 17.70
C GLN A 172 42.85 4.06 18.37
N THR A 173 42.60 4.92 19.36
CA THR A 173 41.26 5.11 19.96
C THR A 173 40.48 6.11 19.11
N LEU A 174 39.31 5.70 18.62
CA LEU A 174 38.34 6.56 17.94
C LEU A 174 37.16 6.77 18.88
N ASP A 175 36.89 8.02 19.22
CA ASP A 175 35.78 8.41 20.10
C ASP A 175 34.60 8.89 19.25
N TYR A 176 33.41 8.34 19.52
CA TYR A 176 32.15 8.70 18.88
C TYR A 176 31.14 9.18 19.92
N HIS A 177 30.50 10.32 19.69
CA HIS A 177 29.40 10.79 20.53
C HIS A 177 28.08 10.18 20.06
N ARG A 178 27.38 9.48 20.97
CA ARG A 178 26.15 8.75 20.65
C ARG A 178 24.92 9.51 21.14
N TYR A 179 23.89 9.55 20.31
CA TYR A 179 22.57 10.10 20.61
C TYR A 179 21.49 9.06 20.34
N THR A 180 20.41 9.09 21.11
CA THR A 180 19.19 8.31 20.86
C THR A 180 18.01 9.24 20.63
N PHE A 181 17.03 8.80 19.85
CA PHE A 181 15.85 9.61 19.49
C PHE A 181 14.66 8.73 19.08
N ASP A 182 13.47 9.34 19.08
CA ASP A 182 12.24 8.74 18.55
C ASP A 182 11.92 9.31 17.16
N ILE A 183 11.18 8.57 16.34
CA ILE A 183 10.73 9.02 15.02
C ILE A 183 9.33 9.64 15.10
N ASP A 184 9.19 10.88 14.59
CA ASP A 184 7.88 11.49 14.37
C ASP A 184 7.29 11.05 13.02
N ALA A 185 6.47 10.00 13.07
CA ALA A 185 5.79 9.44 11.90
C ALA A 185 4.81 10.42 11.22
N SER A 186 4.21 11.34 11.98
CA SER A 186 3.30 12.34 11.44
C SER A 186 4.06 13.37 10.59
N GLU A 187 5.26 13.77 11.02
CA GLU A 187 6.13 14.66 10.27
C GLU A 187 6.78 13.94 9.08
N TYR A 188 7.16 12.67 9.24
CA TYR A 188 7.69 11.84 8.17
C TYR A 188 6.69 11.66 7.03
N SER A 189 5.45 11.27 7.36
CA SER A 189 4.36 11.10 6.39
C SER A 189 4.04 12.41 5.66
N ARG A 190 4.12 13.56 6.35
CA ARG A 190 3.97 14.90 5.74
C ARG A 190 5.10 15.20 4.75
N ILE A 191 6.36 14.91 5.09
CA ILE A 191 7.51 15.10 4.19
C ILE A 191 7.36 14.22 2.95
N MET A 192 6.91 12.97 3.11
CA MET A 192 6.70 12.06 2.00
C MET A 192 5.57 12.51 1.07
N ARG A 193 4.43 12.91 1.64
CA ARG A 193 3.31 13.48 0.88
C ARG A 193 3.74 14.67 0.04
N GLN A 194 4.45 15.64 0.62
CA GLN A 194 4.89 16.83 -0.11
C GLN A 194 5.82 16.52 -1.28
N ARG A 195 6.64 15.46 -1.17
CA ARG A 195 7.50 15.01 -2.26
C ARG A 195 6.71 14.27 -3.33
N LEU A 196 5.77 13.43 -2.94
CA LEU A 196 4.87 12.75 -3.88
C LEU A 196 4.02 13.76 -4.65
N GLU A 197 3.50 14.79 -3.98
CA GLU A 197 2.80 15.92 -4.60
C GLU A 197 3.72 16.72 -5.54
N ALA A 198 4.96 17.03 -5.14
CA ALA A 198 5.94 17.71 -5.99
C ALA A 198 6.34 16.88 -7.21
N HIS A 199 6.45 15.56 -7.05
CA HIS A 199 6.71 14.60 -8.12
C HIS A 199 5.53 14.56 -9.10
N MET A 200 4.31 14.35 -8.63
CA MET A 200 3.12 14.32 -9.46
C MET A 200 2.83 15.68 -10.13
N ALA A 201 3.16 16.80 -9.49
CA ALA A 201 3.08 18.14 -10.07
C ALA A 201 4.12 18.37 -11.19
N GLN A 202 5.32 17.79 -11.06
CA GLN A 202 6.36 17.85 -12.10
C GLN A 202 5.99 17.04 -13.36
N TYR A 203 5.17 15.99 -13.20
CA TYR A 203 4.67 15.15 -14.31
C TYR A 203 3.23 15.47 -14.73
N GLY A 204 2.63 16.56 -14.22
CA GLY A 204 1.31 17.04 -14.64
C GLY A 204 0.10 16.19 -14.18
N ARG A 205 0.27 15.34 -13.16
CA ARG A 205 -0.71 14.34 -12.70
C ARG A 205 -1.56 14.75 -11.49
N LEU A 206 -1.39 15.97 -10.95
CA LEU A 206 -2.24 16.47 -9.86
C LEU A 206 -3.25 17.49 -10.42
N PRO A 207 -4.57 17.19 -10.45
CA PRO A 207 -5.59 18.19 -10.75
C PRO A 207 -5.58 19.31 -9.71
N ASP A 208 -5.79 20.56 -10.14
CA ASP A 208 -5.91 21.70 -9.23
C ASP A 208 -7.03 21.42 -8.22
N ASN A 209 -6.65 21.20 -6.94
CA ASN A 209 -7.47 20.95 -5.74
C ASN A 209 -7.53 19.51 -5.17
N LEU A 210 -6.68 18.57 -5.59
CA LEU A 210 -6.52 17.29 -4.86
C LEU A 210 -5.36 17.39 -3.85
N THR A 211 -5.59 17.04 -2.58
CA THR A 211 -4.52 16.76 -1.60
C THR A 211 -4.39 15.24 -1.49
N LEU A 212 -3.19 14.70 -1.68
CA LEU A 212 -2.96 13.26 -1.48
C LEU A 212 -3.10 12.94 0.00
N GLU A 213 -3.93 11.97 0.36
CA GLU A 213 -3.91 11.44 1.74
C GLU A 213 -2.62 10.66 1.96
N THR A 214 -2.10 10.67 3.19
CA THR A 214 -0.91 9.86 3.53
C THR A 214 -1.35 8.40 3.65
N PRO A 215 -0.64 7.45 3.02
CA PRO A 215 -0.85 6.03 3.27
C PRO A 215 -0.82 5.75 4.77
N GLU A 216 -1.82 5.00 5.28
CA GLU A 216 -1.97 4.72 6.72
C GLU A 216 -0.73 4.05 7.31
N LEU A 217 -0.05 3.23 6.48
CA LEU A 217 1.23 2.59 6.74
C LEU A 217 2.30 3.52 7.36
N TYR A 218 2.45 4.74 6.85
CA TYR A 218 3.48 5.68 7.34
C TYR A 218 2.97 6.60 8.44
N ARG A 219 1.65 6.78 8.56
CA ARG A 219 1.03 7.63 9.58
C ARG A 219 1.11 6.97 10.96
N ASP A 220 0.86 5.65 10.98
CA ASP A 220 0.72 4.87 12.21
C ASP A 220 1.99 4.05 12.51
N MET A 221 3.07 4.30 11.76
CA MET A 221 4.41 3.78 12.02
C MET A 221 4.93 4.28 13.37
N THR A 222 5.65 3.43 14.10
CA THR A 222 6.44 3.85 15.26
C THR A 222 7.91 3.50 15.05
N GLY A 223 8.82 4.22 15.68
CA GLY A 223 10.22 3.89 15.56
C GLY A 223 11.14 4.69 16.45
N SER A 224 12.34 4.17 16.65
CA SER A 224 13.41 4.82 17.40
C SER A 224 14.72 4.72 16.64
N GLY A 225 15.71 5.53 17.02
CA GLY A 225 17.00 5.53 16.36
C GLY A 225 18.17 5.89 17.26
N GLN A 226 19.36 5.52 16.80
CA GLN A 226 20.63 5.84 17.43
C GLN A 226 21.59 6.42 16.39
N LEU A 227 22.26 7.52 16.74
CA LEU A 227 23.19 8.22 15.88
C LEU A 227 24.56 8.32 16.57
N TRP A 228 25.61 7.89 15.88
CA TRP A 228 27.00 8.11 16.29
C TRP A 228 27.58 9.24 15.45
N LEU A 229 28.17 10.21 16.14
CA LEU A 229 28.90 11.32 15.55
C LEU A 229 30.39 11.17 15.81
N ASP A 230 31.22 11.46 14.83
CA ASP A 230 32.67 11.53 15.01
C ASP A 230 33.12 12.83 15.69
N ALA A 231 34.43 12.99 15.88
CA ALA A 231 35.02 14.18 16.52
C ALA A 231 34.77 15.50 15.76
N ASP A 232 34.42 15.45 14.46
CA ASP A 232 34.08 16.61 13.64
C ASP A 232 32.55 16.86 13.61
N GLY A 233 31.76 16.05 14.32
CA GLY A 233 30.30 16.14 14.37
C GLY A 233 29.59 15.53 13.17
N LEU A 234 30.27 14.71 12.36
CA LEU A 234 29.68 14.04 11.20
C LEU A 234 29.05 12.70 11.61
N PRO A 235 27.89 12.33 11.02
CA PRO A 235 27.32 10.99 11.19
C PRO A 235 28.33 9.92 10.77
N SER A 236 28.67 9.00 11.66
CA SER A 236 29.48 7.81 11.36
C SER A 236 28.62 6.56 11.27
N ARG A 237 27.58 6.44 12.10
CA ARG A 237 26.59 5.36 12.06
C ARG A 237 25.20 5.87 12.44
N LEU A 238 24.17 5.36 11.77
CA LEU A 238 22.77 5.55 12.09
C LEU A 238 22.09 4.17 12.17
N THR A 239 21.48 3.86 13.31
CA THR A 239 20.61 2.68 13.45
C THR A 239 19.18 3.16 13.66
N LEU A 240 18.21 2.54 12.98
CA LEU A 240 16.78 2.81 13.12
C LEU A 240 16.05 1.49 13.35
N ASP A 241 15.12 1.48 14.30
CA ASP A 241 14.20 0.37 14.54
C ASP A 241 12.77 0.88 14.27
N LEU A 242 12.16 0.41 13.19
CA LEU A 242 10.85 0.85 12.70
C LEU A 242 9.84 -0.29 12.82
N HIS A 243 8.64 0.03 13.29
CA HIS A 243 7.52 -0.92 13.42
C HIS A 243 6.34 -0.35 12.64
N PHE A 244 5.89 -1.11 11.65
CA PHE A 244 4.79 -0.74 10.77
C PHE A 244 3.50 -1.42 11.24
N PRO A 245 2.33 -0.75 11.15
CA PRO A 245 1.05 -1.35 11.48
C PRO A 245 0.72 -2.52 10.52
N PRO A 246 -0.14 -3.48 10.92
CA PRO A 246 -0.64 -4.52 10.03
C PRO A 246 -1.37 -3.92 8.81
N GLN A 247 -1.25 -4.57 7.65
CA GLN A 247 -2.00 -4.24 6.43
C GLN A 247 -3.12 -5.27 6.18
N ASP A 248 -4.07 -4.96 5.30
CA ASP A 248 -5.30 -5.75 5.11
C ASP A 248 -5.08 -7.17 4.52
N SER A 249 -3.84 -7.52 4.16
CA SER A 249 -3.43 -8.85 3.66
C SER A 249 -2.02 -9.29 4.11
N ALA A 250 -1.13 -8.34 4.40
CA ALA A 250 0.20 -8.60 4.98
C ALA A 250 0.18 -8.24 6.47
N GLY A 251 0.62 -9.14 7.34
CA GLY A 251 0.59 -8.89 8.79
C GLY A 251 1.56 -7.80 9.26
N ARG A 252 2.01 -7.84 10.53
CA ARG A 252 2.87 -6.77 11.07
C ARG A 252 4.27 -6.85 10.45
N THR A 253 4.88 -5.71 10.14
CA THR A 253 6.28 -5.66 9.69
C THR A 253 7.14 -4.86 10.66
N ASP A 254 8.26 -5.45 11.09
CA ASP A 254 9.31 -4.77 11.83
C ASP A 254 10.55 -4.67 10.94
N ALA A 255 11.28 -3.56 11.01
CA ALA A 255 12.48 -3.34 10.20
C ALA A 255 13.57 -2.59 10.98
N THR A 256 14.76 -3.18 11.02
CA THR A 256 15.97 -2.57 11.58
C THR A 256 16.91 -2.16 10.47
N PHE A 257 17.29 -0.88 10.45
CA PHE A 257 18.23 -0.30 9.51
C PHE A 257 19.52 0.04 10.23
N THR A 258 20.66 -0.41 9.74
CA THR A 258 21.98 0.01 10.23
C THR A 258 22.79 0.58 9.09
N SER A 259 23.06 1.88 9.11
CA SER A 259 23.81 2.60 8.07
C SER A 259 25.13 3.14 8.62
N ASP A 260 26.25 2.80 7.99
CA ASP A 260 27.58 3.31 8.27
C ASP A 260 28.01 4.32 7.21
N PHE A 261 28.41 5.52 7.64
CA PHE A 261 28.75 6.63 6.74
C PHE A 261 30.25 6.93 6.76
N TYR A 262 30.81 7.22 5.60
CA TYR A 262 32.23 7.48 5.43
C TYR A 262 32.51 8.33 4.17
N ASN A 263 33.79 8.58 3.90
CA ASN A 263 34.26 9.36 2.72
C ASN A 263 33.71 10.79 2.59
N TYR A 264 33.39 11.45 3.71
CA TYR A 264 33.04 12.87 3.73
C TYR A 264 34.16 13.78 3.20
N ASP A 265 33.84 14.75 2.34
CA ASP A 265 34.79 15.79 1.93
C ASP A 265 34.95 16.87 3.02
N ARG A 266 35.81 16.57 4.00
CA ARG A 266 36.15 17.47 5.11
C ARG A 266 36.87 18.75 4.67
N SER A 267 37.43 18.80 3.46
CA SER A 267 38.13 19.98 2.94
C SER A 267 37.17 21.12 2.58
N ARG A 268 35.91 20.79 2.26
CA ARG A 268 34.81 21.75 2.08
C ARG A 268 34.27 22.26 3.40
N MET A 269 34.16 21.40 4.40
CA MET A 269 33.72 21.79 5.75
C MET A 269 34.68 22.81 6.38
N ALA A 270 35.99 22.64 6.18
CA ALA A 270 37.00 23.62 6.59
C ALA A 270 36.87 25.00 5.92
N GLN A 271 36.15 25.10 4.79
CA GLN A 271 35.84 26.35 4.09
C GLN A 271 34.50 26.96 4.54
N ALA A 272 33.54 26.14 4.99
CA ALA A 272 32.27 26.58 5.58
C ALA A 272 32.44 27.28 6.95
N GLY A 273 33.48 26.92 7.71
CA GLY A 273 33.82 27.53 9.00
C GLY A 273 34.59 28.87 8.93
N VAL A 274 34.91 29.38 7.73
CA VAL A 274 35.75 30.59 7.59
C VAL A 274 34.87 31.84 7.61
N ALA A 275 34.99 32.65 8.67
CA ALA A 275 34.31 33.94 8.76
C ALA A 275 34.63 34.84 7.55
N LEU A 276 33.63 35.57 7.03
CA LEU A 276 33.74 36.50 5.88
C LEU A 276 35.03 37.37 5.90
N TRP A 277 35.44 37.78 7.10
CA TRP A 277 36.58 38.67 7.34
C TRP A 277 37.94 37.99 7.23
N GLN A 278 38.01 36.65 7.32
CA GLN A 278 39.26 35.90 7.25
C GLN A 278 39.62 35.52 5.80
N ASN A 279 38.64 35.14 4.98
CA ASN A 279 38.88 34.87 3.56
C ASN A 279 37.63 35.12 2.70
N PRO A 280 37.45 36.34 2.16
CA PRO A 280 36.24 36.71 1.44
C PRO A 280 36.05 35.95 0.13
N GLN A 281 37.12 35.51 -0.54
CA GLN A 281 37.00 34.79 -1.82
C GLN A 281 36.41 33.39 -1.66
N SER A 282 36.84 32.64 -0.64
CA SER A 282 36.30 31.30 -0.33
C SER A 282 34.88 31.37 0.22
N TRP A 283 34.58 32.39 1.04
CA TRP A 283 33.21 32.63 1.52
C TRP A 283 32.22 32.93 0.37
N TRP A 284 32.63 33.78 -0.58
CA TRP A 284 31.82 34.09 -1.76
C TRP A 284 31.65 32.90 -2.72
N ALA A 285 32.69 32.07 -2.90
CA ALA A 285 32.63 30.89 -3.76
C ALA A 285 31.69 29.80 -3.19
N PHE A 286 31.69 29.61 -1.87
CA PHE A 286 30.81 28.65 -1.18
C PHE A 286 29.34 29.06 -1.24
N HIS A 287 29.02 30.34 -0.94
CA HIS A 287 27.64 30.81 -0.95
C HIS A 287 27.06 31.10 -2.33
N GLN A 288 27.83 31.06 -3.43
CA GLN A 288 27.26 31.23 -4.78
C GLN A 288 26.33 30.08 -5.19
N VAL A 289 26.53 28.87 -4.66
CA VAL A 289 25.69 27.70 -4.97
C VAL A 289 24.36 27.72 -4.19
N SER A 290 24.32 28.32 -2.99
CA SER A 290 23.14 28.38 -2.13
C SER A 290 22.20 29.58 -2.38
N ILE A 291 22.52 30.50 -3.31
CA ILE A 291 21.74 31.73 -3.55
C ILE A 291 20.68 31.55 -4.67
N ALA A 292 20.68 30.43 -5.40
CA ALA A 292 19.74 30.23 -6.51
C ALA A 292 18.28 29.95 -6.08
N SER A 293 18.03 29.37 -4.90
CA SER A 293 16.69 28.94 -4.48
C SER A 293 16.06 29.74 -3.33
N GLY A 294 16.83 30.47 -2.52
CA GLY A 294 16.32 31.07 -1.26
C GLY A 294 16.03 32.58 -1.24
N VAL A 295 16.49 33.38 -2.22
CA VAL A 295 16.50 34.86 -2.08
C VAL A 295 15.33 35.57 -2.77
N ARG A 296 14.43 34.87 -3.47
CA ARG A 296 13.25 35.54 -4.09
C ARG A 296 12.20 36.03 -3.07
N ALA A 297 12.17 35.52 -1.84
CA ALA A 297 11.10 35.85 -0.88
C ALA A 297 11.36 37.09 0.00
N THR A 298 12.61 37.53 0.21
CA THR A 298 12.91 38.67 1.12
C THR A 298 13.62 39.85 0.45
N ALA A 299 14.24 39.66 -0.73
CA ALA A 299 14.90 40.75 -1.45
C ALA A 299 13.95 41.63 -2.28
N VAL A 300 12.83 41.09 -2.75
CA VAL A 300 11.81 41.81 -3.54
C VAL A 300 11.08 42.90 -2.71
N PRO A 301 10.56 42.63 -1.50
CA PRO A 301 9.93 43.69 -0.71
C PRO A 301 10.94 44.76 -0.27
N PHE A 302 12.20 44.38 -0.04
CA PHE A 302 13.25 45.32 0.40
C PHE A 302 13.71 46.24 -0.73
N THR A 303 13.89 45.72 -1.95
CA THR A 303 14.20 46.53 -3.15
C THR A 303 13.03 47.43 -3.53
N ILE A 304 11.79 46.95 -3.43
CA ILE A 304 10.58 47.76 -3.63
C ILE A 304 10.50 48.88 -2.57
N LEU A 305 10.77 48.59 -1.29
CA LEU A 305 10.78 49.60 -0.23
C LEU A 305 11.90 50.63 -0.45
N LEU A 306 13.08 50.20 -0.90
CA LEU A 306 14.20 51.08 -1.26
C LEU A 306 13.87 51.97 -2.47
N LEU A 307 13.18 51.43 -3.47
CA LEU A 307 12.72 52.18 -4.65
C LEU A 307 11.60 53.17 -4.29
N ILE A 308 10.65 52.79 -3.42
CA ILE A 308 9.58 53.65 -2.93
C ILE A 308 10.15 54.78 -2.07
N THR A 309 11.09 54.48 -1.18
CA THR A 309 11.75 55.50 -0.34
C THR A 309 12.64 56.42 -1.17
N ALA A 310 13.38 55.92 -2.16
CA ALA A 310 14.13 56.73 -3.12
C ALA A 310 13.22 57.62 -3.97
N PHE A 311 12.09 57.09 -4.46
CA PHE A 311 11.08 57.84 -5.20
C PHE A 311 10.46 58.94 -4.33
N LEU A 312 10.07 58.63 -3.09
CA LEU A 312 9.54 59.61 -2.14
C LEU A 312 10.59 60.70 -1.81
N MET A 313 11.86 60.34 -1.61
CA MET A 313 12.95 61.32 -1.37
C MET A 313 13.16 62.28 -2.55
N LEU A 314 13.04 61.79 -3.78
CA LEU A 314 13.24 62.59 -4.99
C LEU A 314 12.05 63.52 -5.28
N VAL A 315 10.86 63.13 -4.82
CA VAL A 315 9.58 63.78 -5.13
C VAL A 315 9.08 64.73 -4.04
N LEU A 316 9.39 64.47 -2.77
CA LEU A 316 9.04 65.32 -1.62
C LEU A 316 9.59 66.77 -1.67
N PRO A 317 10.57 67.18 -2.47
CA PRO A 317 10.88 68.60 -2.66
C PRO A 317 9.92 69.33 -3.63
N TYR A 318 9.23 68.59 -4.52
CA TYR A 318 8.52 69.14 -5.69
C TYR A 318 6.97 69.05 -5.61
N ARG A 319 6.44 68.60 -4.48
CA ARG A 319 5.00 68.36 -4.17
C ARG A 319 4.01 69.52 -4.42
N LYS A 320 4.47 70.75 -4.66
CA LYS A 320 3.61 71.92 -4.95
C LYS A 320 3.46 72.26 -6.44
N THR A 321 4.05 71.48 -7.35
CA THR A 321 4.01 71.76 -8.80
C THR A 321 2.91 70.96 -9.50
N LYS A 322 2.25 71.55 -10.52
CA LYS A 322 1.16 70.89 -11.26
C LYS A 322 1.59 69.61 -11.99
N GLY A 323 2.85 69.52 -12.41
CA GLY A 323 3.40 68.34 -13.09
C GLY A 323 3.49 67.09 -12.20
N PHE A 324 3.55 67.27 -10.88
CA PHE A 324 3.62 66.15 -9.93
C PHE A 324 2.35 65.28 -9.94
N ARG A 325 1.17 65.90 -10.02
CA ARG A 325 -0.11 65.17 -10.04
C ARG A 325 -0.28 64.35 -11.32
N THR A 326 0.23 64.86 -12.44
CA THR A 326 0.16 64.19 -13.74
C THR A 326 1.07 62.96 -13.79
N ALA A 327 2.28 63.04 -13.24
CA ALA A 327 3.23 61.93 -13.21
C ALA A 327 2.75 60.76 -12.33
N VAL A 328 2.19 61.05 -11.15
CA VAL A 328 1.64 60.00 -10.26
C VAL A 328 0.43 59.33 -10.90
N SER A 329 -0.44 60.08 -11.57
CA SER A 329 -1.63 59.51 -12.23
C SER A 329 -1.25 58.59 -13.40
N LEU A 330 -0.24 58.96 -14.20
CA LEU A 330 0.26 58.12 -15.29
C LEU A 330 0.92 56.84 -14.79
N PHE A 331 1.65 56.90 -13.67
CA PHE A 331 2.26 55.73 -13.07
C PHE A 331 1.19 54.73 -12.59
N VAL A 332 0.16 55.20 -11.87
CA VAL A 332 -0.95 54.35 -11.40
C VAL A 332 -1.73 53.72 -12.57
N ILE A 333 -1.98 54.48 -13.64
CA ILE A 333 -2.64 53.95 -14.84
C ILE A 333 -1.78 52.88 -15.53
N ALA A 334 -0.47 53.10 -15.64
CA ALA A 334 0.45 52.10 -16.19
C ALA A 334 0.49 50.83 -15.34
N SER A 335 0.45 50.95 -14.01
CA SER A 335 0.41 49.81 -13.08
C SER A 335 -0.87 48.98 -13.17
N ILE A 336 -2.01 49.62 -13.45
CA ILE A 336 -3.31 48.94 -13.57
C ILE A 336 -3.40 48.20 -14.91
N LEU A 337 -2.75 48.70 -15.97
CA LEU A 337 -2.81 48.12 -17.31
C LEU A 337 -1.81 46.97 -17.53
N THR A 338 -0.74 46.85 -16.75
CA THR A 338 0.25 45.76 -16.89
C THR A 338 -0.20 44.43 -16.27
N GLY A 339 -1.12 44.45 -15.30
CA GLY A 339 -1.60 43.23 -14.62
C GLY A 339 -2.37 42.25 -15.54
N PRO A 340 -3.34 42.70 -16.35
CA PRO A 340 -4.11 41.79 -17.22
C PRO A 340 -3.33 41.25 -18.42
N LEU A 341 -2.31 41.96 -18.90
CA LEU A 341 -1.51 41.57 -20.07
C LEU A 341 -0.47 40.47 -19.79
N LEU A 342 -0.03 40.33 -18.54
CA LEU A 342 0.86 39.22 -18.13
C LEU A 342 0.09 37.90 -17.99
N LYS A 343 -1.18 37.93 -17.55
CA LYS A 343 -2.03 36.73 -17.43
C LYS A 343 -2.49 36.16 -18.79
N ALA A 344 -2.48 36.96 -19.85
CA ALA A 344 -2.92 36.54 -21.19
C ALA A 344 -1.89 35.68 -21.93
N HIS A 345 -0.62 35.62 -21.48
CA HIS A 345 0.41 34.79 -22.09
C HIS A 345 0.49 33.39 -21.46
N GLU A 346 0.09 33.24 -20.19
CA GLU A 346 0.04 31.96 -19.48
C GLU A 346 -1.14 31.08 -19.96
N ALA A 347 -2.27 31.68 -20.36
CA ALA A 347 -3.46 30.94 -20.80
C ALA A 347 -3.30 30.21 -22.15
N HIS A 348 -2.41 30.67 -23.04
CA HIS A 348 -2.20 30.02 -24.34
C HIS A 348 -1.24 28.83 -24.25
N ALA A 349 -0.22 28.90 -23.39
CA ALA A 349 0.69 27.79 -23.12
C ALA A 349 0.00 26.65 -22.33
N PHE A 350 -1.00 26.99 -21.52
CA PHE A 350 -1.81 26.01 -20.78
C PHE A 350 -2.69 25.16 -21.69
N GLN A 351 -3.29 25.74 -22.74
CA GLN A 351 -4.14 25.00 -23.68
C GLN A 351 -3.34 24.02 -24.55
N ASP A 352 -2.16 24.43 -25.03
CA ASP A 352 -1.28 23.55 -25.80
C ASP A 352 -0.75 22.39 -24.94
N ASN A 353 -0.45 22.65 -23.66
CA ASN A 353 -0.08 21.62 -22.69
C ASN A 353 -1.23 20.66 -22.35
N LEU A 354 -2.50 21.11 -22.38
CA LEU A 354 -3.65 20.24 -22.13
C LEU A 354 -3.88 19.22 -23.26
N THR A 355 -3.76 19.64 -24.52
CA THR A 355 -3.86 18.71 -25.66
C THR A 355 -2.67 17.74 -25.73
N ALA A 356 -1.45 18.21 -25.43
CA ALA A 356 -0.29 17.33 -25.34
C ALA A 356 -0.40 16.35 -24.15
N ALA A 357 -0.93 16.81 -23.02
CA ALA A 357 -1.19 15.97 -21.86
C ALA A 357 -2.26 14.91 -22.14
N GLN A 358 -3.30 15.21 -22.94
CA GLN A 358 -4.33 14.23 -23.32
C GLN A 358 -3.80 13.17 -24.30
N ASP A 359 -3.00 13.56 -25.29
CA ASP A 359 -2.36 12.61 -26.21
C ASP A 359 -1.32 11.73 -25.46
N ASP A 360 -0.57 12.32 -24.52
CA ASP A 360 0.33 11.59 -23.63
C ASP A 360 -0.43 10.71 -22.63
N GLN A 361 -1.63 11.09 -22.19
CA GLN A 361 -2.48 10.26 -21.31
C GLN A 361 -3.04 9.05 -22.05
N GLN A 362 -3.46 9.21 -23.31
CA GLN A 362 -3.91 8.08 -24.14
C GLN A 362 -2.76 7.16 -24.53
N ALA A 363 -1.57 7.72 -24.81
CA ALA A 363 -0.36 6.93 -25.02
C ALA A 363 0.07 6.22 -23.73
N GLN A 364 -0.04 6.87 -22.57
CA GLN A 364 0.25 6.28 -21.27
C GLN A 364 -0.80 5.28 -20.81
N GLN A 365 -2.08 5.42 -21.16
CA GLN A 365 -3.11 4.42 -20.89
C GLN A 365 -2.88 3.19 -21.76
N ALA A 366 -2.61 3.36 -23.06
CA ALA A 366 -2.23 2.24 -23.92
C ALA A 366 -0.92 1.58 -23.47
N GLN A 367 0.01 2.36 -22.90
CA GLN A 367 1.27 1.86 -22.38
C GLN A 367 1.15 1.31 -20.95
N SER A 368 0.22 1.77 -20.11
CA SER A 368 -0.10 1.26 -18.77
C SER A 368 -0.93 -0.01 -18.86
N GLU A 369 -1.78 -0.12 -19.89
CA GLU A 369 -2.48 -1.35 -20.24
C GLU A 369 -1.46 -2.36 -20.80
N GLN A 370 -0.51 -1.93 -21.64
CA GLN A 370 0.65 -2.75 -22.02
C GLN A 370 1.62 -3.04 -20.87
N LEU A 371 1.76 -2.17 -19.87
CA LEU A 371 2.61 -2.35 -18.68
C LEU A 371 1.89 -3.13 -17.59
N ALA A 372 0.56 -3.11 -17.51
CA ALA A 372 -0.23 -4.01 -16.66
C ALA A 372 -0.13 -5.40 -17.26
N ILE A 373 -0.34 -5.55 -18.57
CA ILE A 373 -0.04 -6.78 -19.31
C ILE A 373 1.44 -7.20 -19.11
N ALA A 374 2.39 -6.26 -19.15
CA ALA A 374 3.81 -6.57 -18.92
C ALA A 374 4.21 -6.73 -17.44
N GLN A 375 3.40 -6.27 -16.48
CA GLN A 375 3.59 -6.43 -15.03
C GLN A 375 3.03 -7.78 -14.58
N THR A 376 1.89 -8.19 -15.13
CA THR A 376 1.44 -9.58 -15.14
C THR A 376 2.50 -10.48 -15.80
N GLU A 377 3.17 -10.04 -16.87
CA GLU A 377 4.36 -10.73 -17.40
C GLU A 377 5.65 -10.55 -16.55
N LEU A 378 5.72 -9.69 -15.53
CA LEU A 378 6.94 -9.50 -14.70
C LEU A 378 6.93 -10.31 -13.40
N GLU A 379 5.81 -10.92 -13.02
CA GLU A 379 5.68 -11.85 -11.89
C GLU A 379 6.13 -13.28 -12.26
N GLN A 380 7.35 -13.42 -12.80
CA GLN A 380 7.87 -14.61 -13.50
C GLN A 380 7.15 -14.91 -14.82
N PRO A 381 7.60 -14.33 -15.96
CA PRO A 381 7.17 -14.88 -17.24
C PRO A 381 7.93 -16.18 -17.47
N ASN A 382 7.15 -17.25 -17.64
CA ASN A 382 7.50 -18.43 -18.41
C ASN A 382 8.12 -19.60 -17.61
N PHE A 383 7.63 -19.86 -16.39
CA PHE A 383 7.66 -21.23 -15.88
C PHE A 383 6.72 -22.07 -16.75
N ASP A 384 7.27 -23.09 -17.43
CA ASP A 384 6.49 -23.96 -18.32
C ASP A 384 6.23 -25.28 -17.57
N PRO A 385 4.97 -25.58 -17.20
CA PRO A 385 4.64 -26.77 -16.40
C PRO A 385 4.95 -28.09 -17.11
N HIS A 386 5.35 -28.06 -18.38
CA HIS A 386 5.66 -29.25 -19.18
C HIS A 386 7.14 -29.40 -19.50
N ILE A 387 7.98 -28.48 -19.01
CA ILE A 387 9.43 -28.57 -19.12
C ILE A 387 9.97 -28.82 -17.71
N GLN A 388 10.76 -29.90 -17.55
CA GLN A 388 11.43 -30.16 -16.26
C GLN A 388 12.14 -28.90 -15.76
N PRO A 389 11.96 -28.49 -14.49
CA PRO A 389 12.51 -27.24 -13.96
C PRO A 389 14.01 -27.05 -14.26
N ARG A 390 14.80 -28.13 -14.17
CA ARG A 390 16.23 -28.14 -14.49
C ARG A 390 16.60 -27.80 -15.94
N ASN A 391 15.64 -27.91 -16.86
CA ASN A 391 15.79 -27.63 -18.29
C ASN A 391 15.07 -26.33 -18.71
N GLN A 392 14.31 -25.71 -17.80
CA GLN A 392 13.74 -24.40 -18.06
C GLN A 392 14.86 -23.37 -18.12
N ALA A 393 14.65 -22.29 -18.88
CA ALA A 393 15.65 -21.22 -18.91
C ALA A 393 15.80 -20.73 -17.46
N PRO A 394 17.04 -20.65 -16.92
CA PRO A 394 17.22 -20.13 -15.59
C PRO A 394 16.52 -18.77 -15.52
N ILE A 395 15.74 -18.54 -14.47
CA ILE A 395 15.22 -17.22 -14.13
C ILE A 395 16.42 -16.29 -14.26
N SER A 396 16.41 -15.42 -15.28
CA SER A 396 17.64 -14.76 -15.76
C SER A 396 18.15 -13.68 -14.81
N ASN A 397 17.78 -13.74 -13.53
CA ASN A 397 18.13 -12.80 -12.48
C ASN A 397 18.98 -13.37 -11.34
N LEU A 398 19.28 -14.68 -11.32
CA LEU A 398 20.34 -15.22 -10.45
C LEU A 398 21.41 -15.89 -11.31
N GLN A 399 22.22 -15.04 -11.96
CA GLN A 399 23.56 -15.49 -12.32
C GLN A 399 24.26 -15.84 -11.01
N ALA A 400 24.45 -17.14 -10.79
CA ALA A 400 25.47 -17.66 -9.90
C ALA A 400 26.71 -16.75 -9.97
N PRO A 401 27.31 -16.37 -8.82
CA PRO A 401 28.40 -15.42 -8.81
C PRO A 401 29.45 -15.93 -9.78
N ILE A 402 29.73 -15.16 -10.85
CA ILE A 402 30.86 -15.47 -11.70
C ILE A 402 32.05 -15.36 -10.76
N ALA A 403 32.58 -16.51 -10.36
CA ALA A 403 33.81 -16.59 -9.62
C ALA A 403 34.81 -15.70 -10.36
N SER A 404 35.16 -14.57 -9.74
CA SER A 404 36.14 -13.66 -10.31
C SER A 404 37.37 -14.48 -10.72
N PRO A 405 38.12 -14.15 -11.79
CA PRO A 405 39.32 -14.89 -12.16
C PRO A 405 40.42 -14.93 -11.08
N GLN A 406 40.18 -14.30 -9.91
CA GLN A 406 41.00 -14.35 -8.71
C GLN A 406 40.55 -15.44 -7.69
N ALA A 407 39.34 -15.99 -7.80
CA ALA A 407 38.84 -17.14 -7.03
C ALA A 407 39.26 -18.51 -7.62
N LEU A 408 39.92 -18.51 -8.79
CA LEU A 408 40.52 -19.70 -9.41
C LEU A 408 41.80 -20.20 -8.69
N LEU A 409 41.98 -19.85 -7.42
CA LEU A 409 43.04 -20.35 -6.54
C LEU A 409 42.45 -21.43 -5.62
N ALA A 410 42.17 -22.61 -6.19
CA ALA A 410 41.87 -23.84 -5.48
C ALA A 410 41.03 -23.62 -4.20
N ALA A 411 39.80 -23.12 -4.37
CA ALA A 411 38.82 -23.26 -3.31
C ALA A 411 38.64 -24.78 -3.09
N THR A 412 38.84 -25.23 -1.85
CA THR A 412 38.59 -26.62 -1.50
C THR A 412 37.10 -26.87 -1.69
N ASP A 413 36.79 -27.97 -2.34
CA ASP A 413 35.45 -28.57 -2.43
C ASP A 413 35.63 -29.91 -1.71
N SER A 414 35.23 -29.93 -0.45
CA SER A 414 35.66 -30.95 0.50
C SER A 414 34.86 -32.24 0.42
N ASP A 415 33.60 -32.15 0.02
CA ASP A 415 32.69 -33.27 -0.16
C ASP A 415 32.45 -33.64 -1.63
N GLY A 416 32.87 -32.79 -2.57
CA GLY A 416 32.91 -33.07 -3.99
C GLY A 416 31.57 -32.87 -4.70
N ASP A 417 30.67 -32.05 -4.15
CA ASP A 417 29.33 -31.82 -4.69
C ASP A 417 29.31 -30.82 -5.85
N GLY A 418 30.33 -29.95 -5.94
CA GLY A 418 30.48 -28.90 -6.95
C GLY A 418 30.40 -27.47 -6.42
N LEU A 419 30.06 -27.28 -5.15
CA LEU A 419 30.23 -26.04 -4.39
C LEU A 419 31.60 -26.06 -3.68
N SER A 420 32.19 -24.89 -3.49
CA SER A 420 33.38 -24.77 -2.64
C SER A 420 33.01 -24.61 -1.16
N ASP A 421 33.91 -24.99 -0.24
CA ASP A 421 33.79 -24.76 1.21
C ASP A 421 33.38 -23.30 1.57
N SER A 422 33.74 -22.34 0.72
CA SER A 422 33.35 -20.93 0.87
C SER A 422 31.96 -20.59 0.33
N GLU A 423 31.50 -21.26 -0.71
CA GLU A 423 30.12 -21.13 -1.22
C GLU A 423 29.15 -21.82 -0.27
N GLU A 424 29.52 -22.97 0.28
CA GLU A 424 28.71 -23.70 1.25
C GLU A 424 28.47 -22.88 2.53
N ALA A 425 29.50 -22.17 3.00
CA ALA A 425 29.36 -21.22 4.08
C ALA A 425 28.43 -20.03 3.78
N LEU A 426 28.22 -19.67 2.50
CA LEU A 426 27.27 -18.63 2.09
C LEU A 426 25.84 -19.15 2.05
N TRP A 427 25.65 -20.40 1.60
CA TRP A 427 24.34 -21.05 1.47
C TRP A 427 23.88 -21.78 2.73
N TYR A 428 24.68 -21.72 3.81
CA TYR A 428 24.46 -22.45 5.06
C TYR A 428 24.43 -23.98 4.88
N THR A 429 25.12 -24.50 3.87
CA THR A 429 25.26 -25.92 3.58
C THR A 429 26.53 -26.53 4.18
N CYS A 430 26.71 -27.84 4.03
CA CYS A 430 27.67 -28.61 4.80
C CYS A 430 28.84 -29.16 3.98
N ALA A 431 30.00 -28.50 4.04
CA ALA A 431 31.25 -28.98 3.45
C ALA A 431 31.77 -30.36 3.92
N TYR A 432 31.22 -30.90 5.01
CA TYR A 432 31.66 -32.17 5.59
C TYR A 432 30.52 -32.89 6.33
N ASN A 433 30.47 -34.22 6.18
CA ASN A 433 29.62 -35.08 7.01
C ASN A 433 29.97 -34.96 8.51
N GLY A 434 29.03 -34.47 9.34
CA GLY A 434 29.07 -34.58 10.80
C GLY A 434 30.02 -33.63 11.57
N ALA A 435 30.27 -32.40 11.11
CA ALA A 435 30.93 -31.29 11.86
C ALA A 435 30.69 -29.92 11.18
N PRO A 436 30.69 -28.71 11.83
CA PRO A 436 30.47 -28.29 13.24
C PRO A 436 28.95 -28.12 13.57
N GLU A 437 28.51 -27.25 14.50
CA GLU A 437 27.10 -27.14 15.00
C GLU A 437 26.02 -27.08 13.90
N ASN A 438 26.31 -26.49 12.73
CA ASN A 438 25.36 -26.38 11.62
C ASN A 438 25.24 -27.66 10.75
N CYS A 439 26.10 -28.66 10.95
CA CYS A 439 26.09 -29.93 10.20
C CYS A 439 25.86 -31.15 11.11
N GLU A 440 25.39 -30.90 12.33
CA GLU A 440 25.02 -31.96 13.26
C GLU A 440 23.70 -32.60 12.81
N GLY A 441 23.75 -33.83 12.31
CA GLY A 441 22.59 -34.58 11.82
C GLY A 441 22.52 -34.74 10.30
N VAL A 442 23.34 -33.99 9.54
CA VAL A 442 23.47 -34.14 8.09
C VAL A 442 24.14 -35.48 7.75
N VAL A 443 23.47 -36.28 6.93
CA VAL A 443 23.87 -37.66 6.58
C VAL A 443 24.72 -37.69 5.30
N ASP A 444 24.39 -36.82 4.35
CA ASP A 444 25.11 -36.61 3.10
C ASP A 444 25.40 -35.10 2.98
N SER A 445 26.67 -34.71 3.03
CA SER A 445 27.09 -33.32 2.89
C SER A 445 26.80 -32.75 1.51
N THR A 446 26.64 -33.61 0.49
CA THR A 446 26.38 -33.18 -0.88
C THR A 446 24.90 -32.87 -1.17
N ASP A 447 24.06 -33.01 -0.14
CA ASP A 447 22.59 -32.90 -0.09
C ASP A 447 22.22 -32.51 1.35
N SER A 448 22.44 -31.24 1.69
CA SER A 448 22.55 -30.78 3.07
C SER A 448 21.25 -30.86 3.87
N ASP A 449 20.10 -30.74 3.21
CA ASP A 449 18.77 -30.97 3.82
C ASP A 449 18.22 -32.38 3.61
N GLY A 450 18.84 -33.18 2.74
CA GLY A 450 18.54 -34.59 2.55
C GLY A 450 17.25 -34.83 1.78
N ASP A 451 16.79 -33.87 0.97
CA ASP A 451 15.59 -33.99 0.16
C ASP A 451 15.80 -34.87 -1.10
N GLY A 452 17.06 -35.04 -1.51
CA GLY A 452 17.48 -35.85 -2.66
C GLY A 452 17.95 -35.06 -3.88
N LEU A 453 17.93 -33.72 -3.83
CA LEU A 453 18.69 -32.85 -4.70
C LEU A 453 20.14 -32.74 -4.20
N LYS A 454 20.97 -32.00 -4.92
CA LYS A 454 22.34 -31.75 -4.50
C LYS A 454 22.50 -30.26 -4.39
N ASP A 455 23.25 -29.82 -3.39
CA ASP A 455 23.40 -28.39 -3.11
C ASP A 455 23.85 -27.61 -4.36
N SER A 456 24.82 -28.14 -5.10
CA SER A 456 25.27 -27.52 -6.35
C SER A 456 24.21 -27.46 -7.47
N ILE A 457 23.29 -28.43 -7.54
CA ILE A 457 22.19 -28.45 -8.52
C ILE A 457 21.13 -27.42 -8.13
N GLU A 458 20.81 -27.33 -6.86
CA GLU A 458 19.84 -26.37 -6.33
C GLU A 458 20.32 -24.95 -6.60
N VAL A 459 21.55 -24.64 -6.20
CA VAL A 459 22.16 -23.32 -6.38
C VAL A 459 22.34 -22.93 -7.85
N TYR A 460 22.84 -23.83 -8.70
CA TYR A 460 23.23 -23.46 -10.07
C TYR A 460 22.18 -23.74 -11.15
N ASN A 461 21.20 -24.59 -10.89
CA ASN A 461 20.23 -25.02 -11.90
C ASN A 461 18.77 -24.73 -11.54
N LEU A 462 18.40 -24.78 -10.26
CA LEU A 462 17.00 -24.70 -9.82
C LEU A 462 16.68 -23.39 -9.11
N THR A 463 17.70 -22.71 -8.59
CA THR A 463 17.56 -21.49 -7.78
C THR A 463 16.87 -21.75 -6.43
N THR A 464 16.71 -23.02 -6.07
CA THR A 464 16.20 -23.45 -4.77
C THR A 464 17.24 -23.33 -3.68
N HIS A 465 16.82 -23.35 -2.41
CA HIS A 465 17.69 -23.16 -1.26
C HIS A 465 18.20 -24.51 -0.72
N PRO A 466 19.50 -24.83 -0.88
CA PRO A 466 20.09 -26.16 -0.62
C PRO A 466 20.19 -26.61 0.86
N ALA A 467 19.54 -25.89 1.77
CA ALA A 467 19.50 -26.21 3.20
C ALA A 467 18.06 -26.25 3.71
N ARG A 468 17.11 -26.30 2.77
CA ARG A 468 15.67 -26.31 2.97
C ARG A 468 15.10 -27.32 1.99
N TRP A 469 14.63 -28.44 2.51
CA TRP A 469 13.99 -29.50 1.73
C TRP A 469 12.74 -29.04 0.94
N ASP A 470 12.24 -27.84 1.24
CA ASP A 470 11.08 -27.13 0.69
C ASP A 470 11.46 -25.63 0.70
N THR A 471 11.75 -25.09 -0.48
CA THR A 471 12.33 -23.76 -0.64
C THR A 471 11.33 -22.64 -0.40
N ASP A 472 10.13 -22.77 -0.95
CA ASP A 472 9.08 -21.74 -0.90
C ASP A 472 8.12 -21.92 0.29
N GLY A 473 8.26 -23.01 1.03
CA GLY A 473 7.62 -23.23 2.32
C GLY A 473 6.18 -23.71 2.21
N ASP A 474 5.82 -24.34 1.10
CA ASP A 474 4.47 -24.79 0.80
C ASP A 474 4.16 -26.19 1.37
N ILE A 475 5.18 -26.97 1.77
CA ILE A 475 5.17 -28.35 2.31
C ILE A 475 5.26 -29.46 1.24
N ILE A 476 5.49 -29.13 -0.03
CA ILE A 476 6.00 -30.03 -1.06
C ILE A 476 7.53 -29.89 -1.10
N SER A 477 8.24 -31.00 -1.22
CA SER A 477 9.70 -30.94 -1.32
C SER A 477 10.13 -30.52 -2.73
N ASP A 478 11.20 -29.74 -2.84
CA ASP A 478 11.80 -29.33 -4.12
C ASP A 478 12.05 -30.53 -5.05
N THR A 479 12.52 -31.65 -4.49
CA THR A 479 12.70 -32.91 -5.22
C THR A 479 11.43 -33.42 -5.92
N LEU A 480 10.26 -33.34 -5.28
CA LEU A 480 8.99 -33.81 -5.84
C LEU A 480 8.57 -32.93 -7.01
N GLU A 481 8.66 -31.62 -6.84
CA GLU A 481 8.25 -30.64 -7.84
C GLU A 481 9.14 -30.73 -9.09
N VAL A 482 10.45 -30.84 -8.88
CA VAL A 482 11.45 -31.02 -9.96
C VAL A 482 11.25 -32.33 -10.71
N ASN A 483 10.84 -33.39 -10.03
CA ASN A 483 10.56 -34.68 -10.66
C ASN A 483 9.21 -34.69 -11.40
N GLY A 484 8.24 -33.92 -10.88
CA GLY A 484 6.90 -33.79 -11.44
C GLY A 484 6.12 -35.11 -11.48
N PHE A 485 4.94 -35.05 -12.09
CA PHE A 485 4.08 -36.22 -12.29
C PHE A 485 3.62 -36.34 -13.73
N SER A 486 3.17 -37.54 -14.12
CA SER A 486 2.54 -37.74 -15.41
C SER A 486 1.02 -37.82 -15.25
N TYR A 487 0.32 -36.94 -15.96
CA TYR A 487 -1.13 -36.91 -16.03
C TYR A 487 -1.58 -36.70 -17.48
N ASN A 488 -2.63 -37.42 -17.89
CA ASN A 488 -3.17 -37.41 -19.26
C ASN A 488 -2.12 -37.59 -20.39
N GLY A 489 -1.02 -38.30 -20.12
CA GLY A 489 0.07 -38.53 -21.08
C GLY A 489 1.05 -37.37 -21.26
N GLN A 490 0.93 -36.34 -20.40
CA GLN A 490 1.80 -35.18 -20.29
C GLN A 490 2.59 -35.24 -18.98
N MET A 491 3.71 -34.53 -18.90
CA MET A 491 4.40 -34.30 -17.63
C MET A 491 3.99 -32.92 -17.10
N TRP A 492 3.80 -32.84 -15.79
CA TRP A 492 3.45 -31.64 -15.05
C TRP A 492 4.48 -31.42 -13.95
N TYR A 493 4.93 -30.19 -13.81
CA TYR A 493 5.93 -29.76 -12.83
C TYR A 493 5.37 -28.55 -12.10
N PRO A 494 5.21 -28.59 -10.77
CA PRO A 494 5.09 -27.40 -9.95
C PRO A 494 6.40 -26.60 -9.90
N ASN A 495 6.34 -25.35 -9.46
CA ASN A 495 7.48 -24.45 -9.38
C ASN A 495 8.06 -24.42 -7.95
N PRO A 496 9.25 -24.99 -7.71
CA PRO A 496 9.84 -25.11 -6.36
C PRO A 496 10.33 -23.79 -5.75
N ASN A 497 9.97 -22.65 -6.36
CA ASN A 497 10.28 -21.32 -5.85
C ASN A 497 9.02 -20.47 -5.73
N ALA A 498 7.84 -21.08 -5.86
CA ALA A 498 6.55 -20.43 -5.80
C ALA A 498 5.53 -21.38 -5.16
N ALA A 499 5.22 -21.11 -3.90
CA ALA A 499 4.24 -21.88 -3.12
C ALA A 499 2.83 -21.94 -3.74
N ASP A 500 2.56 -21.07 -4.71
CA ASP A 500 1.37 -21.03 -5.54
C ASP A 500 1.89 -20.90 -6.99
N SER A 501 1.92 -22.04 -7.68
CA SER A 501 2.58 -22.23 -8.97
C SER A 501 1.90 -21.48 -10.11
N ASN A 502 0.56 -21.55 -10.17
CA ASN A 502 -0.29 -20.91 -11.18
C ASN A 502 -0.77 -19.50 -10.78
N LYS A 503 -0.64 -19.13 -9.50
CA LYS A 503 -0.98 -17.83 -8.93
C LYS A 503 -2.46 -17.55 -8.89
N ASP A 504 -3.24 -18.60 -8.71
CA ASP A 504 -4.68 -18.50 -8.56
C ASP A 504 -5.10 -18.25 -7.11
N GLY A 505 -4.17 -18.11 -6.16
CA GLY A 505 -4.46 -17.82 -4.76
C GLY A 505 -4.62 -19.06 -3.87
N LEU A 506 -4.53 -20.26 -4.42
CA LEU A 506 -4.36 -21.49 -3.66
C LEU A 506 -2.89 -21.90 -3.65
N VAL A 507 -2.47 -22.52 -2.55
CA VAL A 507 -1.10 -23.01 -2.41
C VAL A 507 -1.06 -24.43 -2.98
N ASP A 508 0.01 -24.80 -3.67
CA ASP A 508 0.20 -26.07 -4.34
C ASP A 508 -0.11 -27.29 -3.44
N THR A 509 0.21 -27.24 -2.14
CA THR A 509 -0.17 -28.30 -1.19
C THR A 509 -1.66 -28.45 -0.92
N VAL A 510 -2.45 -27.39 -1.07
CA VAL A 510 -3.91 -27.45 -0.93
C VAL A 510 -4.50 -28.19 -2.12
N GLU A 511 -4.03 -27.87 -3.31
CA GLU A 511 -4.50 -28.42 -4.58
C GLU A 511 -3.96 -29.84 -4.82
N CYS A 512 -2.73 -30.11 -4.40
CA CYS A 512 -2.08 -31.41 -4.47
C CYS A 512 -1.83 -32.02 -3.08
N ALA A 513 -2.87 -32.11 -2.25
CA ALA A 513 -2.76 -32.63 -0.87
C ALA A 513 -2.11 -34.02 -0.74
N VAL A 514 -2.19 -34.85 -1.79
CA VAL A 514 -1.50 -36.17 -1.85
C VAL A 514 0.02 -36.07 -1.80
N TRP A 515 0.60 -34.90 -2.08
CA TRP A 515 2.04 -34.62 -2.02
C TRP A 515 2.47 -33.92 -0.73
N SER A 516 1.54 -33.56 0.15
CA SER A 516 1.88 -33.00 1.45
C SER A 516 2.43 -34.08 2.38
N ALA A 517 3.70 -33.94 2.80
CA ALA A 517 4.35 -34.89 3.71
C ALA A 517 3.68 -34.97 5.10
N ASN A 518 2.81 -34.01 5.42
CA ASN A 518 2.05 -33.94 6.66
C ASN A 518 0.63 -34.56 6.56
N ASP A 519 0.19 -34.99 5.37
CA ASP A 519 -1.13 -35.59 5.16
C ASP A 519 -1.13 -37.11 5.45
N ASP A 520 -2.20 -37.61 6.06
CA ASP A 520 -2.37 -39.04 6.37
C ASP A 520 -2.42 -39.93 5.11
N ASN A 521 -2.75 -39.34 3.94
CA ASN A 521 -2.81 -39.97 2.63
C ASN A 521 -1.60 -39.64 1.73
N TYR A 522 -0.50 -39.13 2.28
CA TYR A 522 0.72 -38.84 1.52
C TYR A 522 1.13 -39.99 0.59
N ASP A 523 1.08 -39.73 -0.72
CA ASP A 523 1.50 -40.62 -1.79
C ASP A 523 2.23 -39.80 -2.87
N PRO A 524 3.56 -39.65 -2.77
CA PRO A 524 4.35 -38.90 -3.74
C PRO A 524 4.43 -39.57 -5.13
N SER A 525 3.79 -40.73 -5.31
CA SER A 525 3.70 -41.41 -6.60
C SER A 525 2.35 -41.22 -7.30
N ALA A 526 1.35 -40.69 -6.61
CA ALA A 526 0.07 -40.32 -7.20
C ALA A 526 0.21 -39.01 -8.00
N PRO A 527 -0.48 -38.86 -9.15
CA PRO A 527 -0.62 -37.55 -9.78
C PRO A 527 -1.46 -36.63 -8.90
N CYS A 528 -1.26 -35.31 -9.03
CA CYS A 528 -2.15 -34.33 -8.42
C CYS A 528 -3.58 -34.50 -8.96
N PRO A 529 -4.60 -34.12 -8.16
CA PRO A 529 -6.00 -34.09 -8.57
C PRO A 529 -6.24 -33.23 -9.83
N ASP A 530 -7.36 -33.52 -10.48
CA ASP A 530 -7.98 -32.77 -11.58
C ASP A 530 -9.48 -32.85 -11.29
N THR A 531 -9.98 -31.81 -10.61
CA THR A 531 -11.27 -31.81 -9.92
C THR A 531 -12.42 -31.85 -10.93
N ASP A 532 -12.36 -31.05 -11.99
CA ASP A 532 -13.40 -30.98 -13.03
C ASP A 532 -13.20 -31.99 -14.19
N ASN A 533 -12.03 -32.64 -14.25
CA ASN A 533 -11.60 -33.59 -15.28
C ASN A 533 -11.45 -33.00 -16.69
N ASP A 534 -11.08 -31.72 -16.82
CA ASP A 534 -10.83 -31.08 -18.10
C ASP A 534 -9.47 -31.44 -18.73
N GLY A 535 -8.57 -32.00 -17.91
CA GLY A 535 -7.22 -32.42 -18.30
C GLY A 535 -6.09 -31.54 -17.76
N THR A 536 -6.42 -30.47 -17.04
CA THR A 536 -5.51 -29.60 -16.29
C THR A 536 -5.55 -30.04 -14.82
N PRO A 537 -4.43 -30.48 -14.23
CA PRO A 537 -4.38 -30.75 -12.80
C PRO A 537 -4.57 -29.48 -11.99
N ASP A 538 -5.14 -29.60 -10.79
CA ASP A 538 -5.62 -28.47 -10.01
C ASP A 538 -4.56 -27.37 -9.83
N ILE A 539 -3.34 -27.77 -9.46
CA ILE A 539 -2.13 -26.92 -9.32
C ILE A 539 -1.73 -26.07 -10.56
N TRP A 540 -2.44 -26.21 -11.67
CA TRP A 540 -2.27 -25.46 -12.91
C TRP A 540 -3.59 -25.02 -13.54
N ASP A 541 -4.72 -25.14 -12.84
CA ASP A 541 -6.06 -24.74 -13.28
C ASP A 541 -6.50 -23.50 -12.50
N ASP A 542 -7.00 -22.45 -13.16
CA ASP A 542 -7.36 -21.20 -12.48
C ASP A 542 -8.80 -21.23 -11.90
N ASP A 543 -9.56 -22.29 -12.20
CA ASP A 543 -10.96 -22.54 -11.80
C ASP A 543 -11.16 -24.05 -11.64
N ASN A 544 -10.73 -24.59 -10.49
CA ASN A 544 -10.54 -26.02 -10.23
C ASN A 544 -11.80 -26.87 -10.44
N ASP A 545 -13.00 -26.31 -10.25
CA ASP A 545 -14.27 -27.00 -10.46
C ASP A 545 -15.09 -26.49 -11.65
N ASN A 546 -14.57 -25.47 -12.35
CA ASN A 546 -15.07 -24.90 -13.59
C ASN A 546 -16.52 -24.42 -13.51
N ASP A 547 -16.89 -23.85 -12.36
CA ASP A 547 -18.19 -23.24 -12.14
C ASP A 547 -18.26 -21.76 -12.60
N GLY A 548 -17.11 -21.23 -13.03
CA GLY A 548 -16.93 -19.90 -13.58
C GLY A 548 -16.52 -18.86 -12.54
N VAL A 549 -16.13 -19.28 -11.33
CA VAL A 549 -15.55 -18.45 -10.29
C VAL A 549 -14.07 -18.84 -10.13
N PRO A 550 -13.12 -17.91 -10.40
CA PRO A 550 -11.71 -18.22 -10.23
C PRO A 550 -11.37 -18.54 -8.78
N ASP A 551 -10.43 -19.46 -8.58
CA ASP A 551 -10.05 -20.00 -7.27
C ASP A 551 -9.65 -18.92 -6.27
N ALA A 552 -9.01 -17.85 -6.75
CA ALA A 552 -8.58 -16.69 -5.96
C ALA A 552 -9.70 -16.06 -5.14
N VAL A 553 -10.93 -16.21 -5.64
CA VAL A 553 -12.13 -15.60 -5.09
C VAL A 553 -13.25 -16.61 -4.84
N ASP A 554 -13.00 -17.90 -5.03
CA ASP A 554 -13.98 -18.95 -4.79
C ASP A 554 -14.04 -19.34 -3.31
N LEU A 555 -15.26 -19.46 -2.77
CA LEU A 555 -15.47 -20.01 -1.43
C LEU A 555 -15.40 -21.54 -1.40
N SER A 556 -15.45 -22.23 -2.54
CA SER A 556 -15.51 -23.67 -2.66
C SER A 556 -14.82 -24.19 -3.93
N PRO A 557 -13.53 -23.86 -4.15
CA PRO A 557 -12.81 -24.08 -5.43
C PRO A 557 -12.76 -25.54 -5.91
N PHE A 558 -12.99 -26.51 -5.02
CA PHE A 558 -12.94 -27.93 -5.35
C PHE A 558 -14.31 -28.59 -5.52
N THR A 559 -15.43 -27.84 -5.59
CA THR A 559 -16.78 -28.43 -5.58
C THR A 559 -17.84 -27.60 -6.30
N VAL A 560 -18.12 -27.98 -7.55
CA VAL A 560 -19.15 -27.33 -8.36
C VAL A 560 -20.59 -27.59 -7.89
N GLY A 561 -21.35 -26.51 -7.74
CA GLY A 561 -22.81 -26.56 -7.56
C GLY A 561 -23.57 -26.64 -8.90
N SER A 562 -23.93 -27.85 -9.33
CA SER A 562 -24.63 -28.06 -10.62
C SER A 562 -26.16 -27.90 -10.61
N GLU A 563 -26.78 -27.73 -9.44
CA GLU A 563 -28.23 -27.56 -9.29
C GLU A 563 -28.63 -26.11 -9.62
N ILE A 564 -29.62 -25.94 -10.51
CA ILE A 564 -30.15 -24.62 -10.87
C ILE A 564 -31.38 -24.32 -10.01
N TYR A 565 -31.27 -23.30 -9.18
CA TYR A 565 -32.35 -22.80 -8.36
C TYR A 565 -33.12 -21.72 -9.10
N THR A 566 -34.44 -21.71 -8.92
CA THR A 566 -35.33 -20.73 -9.54
C THR A 566 -36.31 -20.17 -8.54
N GLY A 567 -37.08 -19.18 -8.97
CA GLY A 567 -38.11 -18.59 -8.14
C GLY A 567 -39.21 -19.55 -7.64
N ASP A 568 -39.47 -20.62 -8.40
CA ASP A 568 -40.48 -21.64 -8.08
C ASP A 568 -39.86 -22.90 -7.47
N ASP A 569 -38.53 -23.05 -7.58
CA ASP A 569 -37.73 -24.15 -7.03
C ASP A 569 -36.52 -23.58 -6.29
N PRO A 570 -36.72 -23.06 -5.06
CA PRO A 570 -35.67 -22.35 -4.32
C PRO A 570 -34.65 -23.32 -3.71
N LEU A 571 -33.46 -22.79 -3.38
CA LEU A 571 -32.51 -23.53 -2.54
C LEU A 571 -33.12 -23.73 -1.15
N THR A 572 -33.19 -24.97 -0.68
CA THR A 572 -33.63 -25.29 0.69
C THR A 572 -32.42 -25.44 1.62
N LEU A 573 -32.27 -24.51 2.57
CA LEU A 573 -31.17 -24.47 3.53
C LEU A 573 -31.59 -25.06 4.88
N GLN A 574 -30.82 -26.03 5.35
CA GLN A 574 -30.87 -26.56 6.71
C GLN A 574 -29.45 -26.77 7.23
N ILE A 575 -29.18 -26.31 8.45
CA ILE A 575 -27.88 -26.45 9.10
C ILE A 575 -28.07 -27.24 10.39
N ASP A 576 -27.35 -28.35 10.49
CA ASP A 576 -27.35 -29.22 11.67
C ASP A 576 -26.05 -29.07 12.45
N GLY A 577 -26.03 -29.54 13.71
CA GLY A 577 -24.80 -29.59 14.52
C GLY A 577 -24.41 -28.30 15.23
N LEU A 578 -25.27 -27.27 15.19
CA LEU A 578 -25.03 -25.98 15.84
C LEU A 578 -25.24 -26.03 17.35
N GLN A 579 -24.47 -25.24 18.09
CA GLN A 579 -24.67 -24.99 19.51
C GLN A 579 -25.64 -23.81 19.72
N PRO A 580 -26.46 -23.86 20.79
CA PRO A 580 -27.39 -22.80 21.07
C PRO A 580 -26.69 -21.52 21.58
N ASP A 581 -27.25 -20.38 21.22
CA ASP A 581 -26.83 -19.03 21.64
C ASP A 581 -25.43 -18.61 21.16
N LEU A 582 -24.98 -19.17 20.03
CA LEU A 582 -23.78 -18.73 19.32
C LEU A 582 -24.15 -18.07 17.97
N PRO A 583 -23.40 -17.04 17.54
CA PRO A 583 -23.56 -16.49 16.20
C PRO A 583 -23.10 -17.49 15.15
N VAL A 584 -23.92 -17.65 14.11
CA VAL A 584 -23.63 -18.49 12.95
C VAL A 584 -23.72 -17.64 11.70
N PHE A 585 -22.61 -17.54 10.99
CA PHE A 585 -22.52 -16.86 9.71
C PHE A 585 -22.63 -17.88 8.58
N VAL A 586 -23.48 -17.57 7.61
CA VAL A 586 -23.66 -18.36 6.39
C VAL A 586 -23.38 -17.45 5.22
N ASP A 587 -22.25 -17.69 4.56
CA ASP A 587 -21.85 -17.01 3.34
C ASP A 587 -22.20 -17.89 2.15
N VAL A 588 -22.99 -17.34 1.25
CA VAL A 588 -23.39 -18.02 0.01
C VAL A 588 -22.84 -17.23 -1.15
N GLN A 589 -22.01 -17.87 -1.97
CA GLN A 589 -21.58 -17.37 -3.26
C GLN A 589 -22.39 -18.04 -4.36
N LEU A 590 -22.73 -17.26 -5.37
CA LEU A 590 -23.61 -17.69 -6.43
C LEU A 590 -23.30 -17.02 -7.75
N ARG A 591 -23.70 -17.71 -8.82
CA ARG A 591 -23.63 -17.18 -10.18
C ARG A 591 -25.02 -17.20 -10.82
N PRO A 592 -25.46 -16.10 -11.45
CA PRO A 592 -26.67 -16.11 -12.28
C PRO A 592 -26.51 -17.07 -13.47
N GLN A 593 -27.59 -17.72 -13.86
CA GLN A 593 -27.59 -18.63 -15.01
C GLN A 593 -27.24 -17.91 -16.32
N ASP A 594 -27.63 -16.63 -16.44
CA ASP A 594 -27.16 -15.74 -17.50
C ASP A 594 -25.98 -14.90 -16.97
N ALA A 595 -24.76 -15.23 -17.39
CA ALA A 595 -23.56 -14.54 -16.96
C ALA A 595 -23.58 -13.03 -17.28
N ALA A 596 -24.37 -12.58 -18.26
CA ALA A 596 -24.51 -11.15 -18.55
C ALA A 596 -25.16 -10.37 -17.39
N HIS A 597 -25.88 -11.04 -16.50
CA HIS A 597 -26.48 -10.41 -15.32
C HIS A 597 -25.45 -10.06 -14.24
N LEU A 598 -24.22 -10.59 -14.28
CA LEU A 598 -23.15 -10.20 -13.36
C LEU A 598 -22.84 -8.69 -13.45
N ASP A 599 -23.00 -8.10 -14.63
CA ASP A 599 -22.77 -6.68 -14.88
C ASP A 599 -23.97 -5.77 -14.56
N TYR A 600 -25.11 -6.33 -14.15
CA TYR A 600 -26.33 -5.53 -13.97
C TYR A 600 -26.35 -4.75 -12.66
N ILE A 601 -25.57 -5.18 -11.65
CA ILE A 601 -25.50 -4.50 -10.36
C ILE A 601 -25.07 -3.04 -10.50
N GLY A 602 -25.83 -2.13 -9.90
CA GLY A 602 -25.55 -0.69 -9.98
C GLY A 602 -25.93 -0.04 -11.32
N THR A 603 -26.52 -0.80 -12.26
CA THR A 603 -27.04 -0.23 -13.50
C THR A 603 -28.21 0.71 -13.21
N VAL A 604 -28.11 1.90 -13.77
CA VAL A 604 -29.18 2.90 -13.79
C VAL A 604 -29.70 2.98 -15.23
N LEU A 605 -31.01 2.81 -15.39
CA LEU A 605 -31.75 2.81 -16.64
C LEU A 605 -32.68 4.02 -16.69
N ASP A 606 -33.07 4.43 -17.90
CA ASP A 606 -34.06 5.48 -18.13
C ASP A 606 -35.39 4.85 -18.54
N TRP A 607 -36.49 5.23 -17.88
CA TRP A 607 -37.80 4.85 -18.36
C TRP A 607 -38.08 5.47 -19.74
N PRO A 608 -38.70 4.76 -20.69
CA PRO A 608 -38.93 5.27 -22.05
C PRO A 608 -39.63 6.64 -22.08
N THR A 609 -39.07 7.57 -22.87
CA THR A 609 -39.50 8.98 -22.93
C THR A 609 -40.91 9.20 -23.47
N ASP A 610 -41.46 8.24 -24.21
CA ASP A 610 -42.76 8.35 -24.89
C ASP A 610 -43.88 7.53 -24.23
N ASP A 611 -43.62 6.91 -23.07
CA ASP A 611 -44.65 6.12 -22.38
C ASP A 611 -45.67 7.02 -21.67
N THR A 612 -46.81 7.19 -22.33
CA THR A 612 -47.95 8.00 -21.85
C THR A 612 -49.25 7.19 -21.76
N GLU A 613 -49.20 5.90 -22.14
CA GLU A 613 -50.35 5.00 -22.20
C GLU A 613 -50.30 3.91 -21.12
N GLY A 614 -49.14 3.72 -20.46
CA GLY A 614 -48.95 2.79 -19.36
C GLY A 614 -49.53 3.23 -18.00
N GLN A 615 -49.47 2.31 -17.03
CA GLN A 615 -49.77 2.60 -15.61
C GLN A 615 -48.69 3.51 -14.99
N ILE A 616 -47.45 3.37 -15.44
CA ILE A 616 -46.35 4.31 -15.20
C ILE A 616 -46.31 5.24 -16.42
N GLN A 617 -46.24 6.55 -16.19
CA GLN A 617 -46.19 7.55 -17.26
C GLN A 617 -45.06 8.50 -17.01
N ARG A 618 -44.22 8.73 -18.01
CA ARG A 618 -43.12 9.68 -17.88
C ARG A 618 -43.64 11.11 -17.94
N ARG A 619 -43.51 11.84 -16.83
CA ARG A 619 -43.98 13.23 -16.68
C ARG A 619 -42.82 14.21 -16.47
N LEU A 620 -41.80 13.78 -15.74
CA LEU A 620 -40.59 14.52 -15.44
C LEU A 620 -39.38 13.73 -15.97
N ASP A 621 -38.31 14.44 -16.34
CA ASP A 621 -37.03 13.85 -16.75
C ASP A 621 -36.05 13.80 -15.55
N THR A 622 -36.57 13.59 -14.34
CA THR A 622 -35.75 13.51 -13.13
C THR A 622 -34.87 12.26 -13.22
N THR A 623 -33.61 12.37 -12.82
CA THR A 623 -32.68 11.23 -12.72
C THR A 623 -32.16 11.14 -11.29
N PHE A 624 -31.49 10.04 -10.94
CA PHE A 624 -30.78 9.94 -9.66
C PHE A 624 -29.71 11.03 -9.45
N ALA A 625 -29.18 11.63 -10.53
CA ALA A 625 -28.26 12.76 -10.42
C ALA A 625 -28.97 14.11 -10.17
N THR A 626 -30.18 14.27 -10.71
CA THR A 626 -30.89 15.57 -10.75
C THR A 626 -32.06 15.67 -9.78
N THR A 627 -32.43 14.59 -9.09
CA THR A 627 -33.49 14.60 -8.07
C THR A 627 -33.23 15.65 -7.00
N THR A 628 -34.33 16.24 -6.51
CA THR A 628 -34.27 17.22 -5.42
C THR A 628 -34.34 16.57 -4.04
N ASN A 629 -34.62 15.27 -3.98
CA ASN A 629 -34.58 14.49 -2.76
C ASN A 629 -33.11 14.13 -2.42
N PRO A 630 -32.54 14.69 -1.33
CA PRO A 630 -31.14 14.50 -0.99
C PRO A 630 -30.81 13.04 -0.62
N ASP A 631 -31.79 12.23 -0.21
CA ASP A 631 -31.59 10.83 0.15
C ASP A 631 -31.49 9.92 -1.09
N LEU A 632 -32.05 10.37 -2.22
CA LEU A 632 -32.00 9.67 -3.50
C LEU A 632 -30.88 10.18 -4.42
N GLN A 633 -30.39 11.40 -4.17
CA GLN A 633 -29.39 12.04 -5.01
C GLN A 633 -28.04 11.30 -4.97
N SER A 634 -27.52 10.94 -6.13
CA SER A 634 -26.22 10.27 -6.28
C SER A 634 -25.29 11.03 -7.24
N SER A 635 -24.01 11.10 -6.87
CA SER A 635 -22.94 11.65 -7.72
C SER A 635 -22.25 10.59 -8.58
N ASN A 636 -22.70 9.33 -8.53
CA ASN A 636 -22.17 8.26 -9.37
C ASN A 636 -22.35 8.62 -10.85
N SER A 637 -21.34 8.36 -11.68
CA SER A 637 -21.40 8.60 -13.14
C SER A 637 -22.66 8.00 -13.80
N LEU A 638 -23.10 6.82 -13.34
CA LEU A 638 -24.29 6.13 -13.84
C LEU A 638 -25.61 6.81 -13.40
N ALA A 639 -25.60 7.62 -12.34
CA ALA A 639 -26.82 8.27 -11.83
C ALA A 639 -27.45 9.25 -12.83
N ASN A 640 -26.69 9.73 -13.82
CA ASN A 640 -27.21 10.55 -14.92
C ASN A 640 -28.00 9.74 -15.95
N ASN A 641 -27.90 8.41 -15.93
CA ASN A 641 -28.50 7.58 -16.96
C ASN A 641 -30.02 7.57 -16.89
N GLY A 642 -30.63 7.76 -15.72
CA GLY A 642 -32.09 7.73 -15.60
C GLY A 642 -32.63 7.69 -14.18
N ASP A 643 -33.88 7.23 -14.08
CA ASP A 643 -34.76 7.17 -12.92
C ASP A 643 -35.05 5.75 -12.42
N VAL A 644 -34.53 4.72 -13.10
CA VAL A 644 -34.71 3.31 -12.74
C VAL A 644 -33.38 2.70 -12.33
N ARG A 645 -33.37 1.91 -11.26
CA ARG A 645 -32.19 1.19 -10.76
C ARG A 645 -32.53 -0.26 -10.48
N LEU A 646 -31.64 -1.17 -10.87
CA LEU A 646 -31.72 -2.59 -10.54
C LEU A 646 -30.93 -2.86 -9.25
N VAL A 647 -31.58 -3.49 -8.27
CA VAL A 647 -30.97 -3.85 -6.99
C VAL A 647 -31.08 -5.37 -6.79
N PRO A 648 -29.95 -6.10 -6.83
CA PRO A 648 -29.94 -7.53 -6.58
C PRO A 648 -30.03 -7.81 -5.07
N MET A 649 -30.90 -8.73 -4.68
CA MET A 649 -31.10 -9.13 -3.29
C MET A 649 -31.26 -10.65 -3.19
N ALA A 650 -30.88 -11.21 -2.06
CA ALA A 650 -31.34 -12.52 -1.63
C ALA A 650 -32.60 -12.37 -0.76
N GLU A 651 -33.55 -13.27 -0.96
CA GLU A 651 -34.77 -13.42 -0.17
C GLU A 651 -34.77 -14.80 0.47
N ILE A 652 -34.86 -14.84 1.79
CA ILE A 652 -34.98 -16.09 2.55
C ILE A 652 -36.38 -16.15 3.17
N THR A 653 -37.18 -17.12 2.76
CA THR A 653 -38.44 -17.43 3.43
C THR A 653 -38.18 -18.44 4.54
N ILE A 654 -38.62 -18.12 5.75
CA ILE A 654 -38.50 -18.97 6.93
C ILE A 654 -39.90 -19.43 7.35
N PRO A 655 -40.24 -20.71 7.13
CA PRO A 655 -41.55 -21.24 7.48
C PRO A 655 -41.82 -21.17 8.99
N TYR A 656 -43.05 -20.79 9.35
CA TYR A 656 -43.47 -20.76 10.74
C TYR A 656 -43.46 -22.15 11.36
N THR A 657 -42.66 -22.31 12.41
CA THR A 657 -42.71 -23.48 13.28
C THR A 657 -43.08 -23.04 14.70
N PRO A 658 -44.13 -23.60 15.32
CA PRO A 658 -44.56 -23.20 16.66
C PRO A 658 -43.42 -23.25 17.68
N GLY A 659 -43.18 -22.12 18.35
CA GLY A 659 -42.12 -21.99 19.35
C GLY A 659 -40.73 -21.63 18.80
N HIS A 660 -40.55 -21.49 17.48
CA HIS A 660 -39.26 -21.16 16.86
C HIS A 660 -39.27 -19.75 16.24
N TYR A 661 -38.20 -19.00 16.45
CA TYR A 661 -37.96 -17.69 15.82
C TYR A 661 -37.16 -17.76 14.52
N GLY A 662 -37.13 -18.93 13.86
CA GLY A 662 -36.41 -19.08 12.59
C GLY A 662 -34.89 -18.95 12.71
N ASN A 663 -34.35 -19.27 13.90
CA ASN A 663 -32.93 -19.12 14.23
C ASN A 663 -32.42 -17.67 14.08
N LEU A 664 -33.30 -16.67 14.15
CA LEU A 664 -32.95 -15.25 14.12
C LEU A 664 -32.61 -14.75 15.53
N PRO A 665 -31.78 -13.70 15.64
CA PRO A 665 -31.45 -13.11 16.93
C PRO A 665 -32.68 -12.52 17.64
N VAL A 666 -32.93 -13.01 18.85
CA VAL A 666 -34.05 -12.59 19.69
C VAL A 666 -33.55 -11.65 20.79
N ASN A 667 -34.33 -10.60 21.06
CA ASN A 667 -33.99 -9.66 22.11
C ASN A 667 -34.22 -10.25 23.52
N SER A 668 -33.60 -9.63 24.52
CA SER A 668 -33.64 -10.13 25.91
C SER A 668 -35.03 -10.30 26.52
N ALA A 669 -36.07 -9.64 26.01
CA ALA A 669 -37.44 -9.81 26.52
C ALA A 669 -38.10 -11.11 26.06
N TYR A 670 -37.65 -11.67 24.94
CA TYR A 670 -38.19 -12.87 24.32
C TYR A 670 -37.25 -14.09 24.38
N GLN A 671 -36.05 -13.94 24.93
CA GLN A 671 -35.13 -15.05 25.19
C GLN A 671 -35.81 -16.17 26.01
N GLY A 672 -35.86 -17.37 25.43
CA GLY A 672 -36.49 -18.54 26.04
C GLY A 672 -38.02 -18.49 26.11
N VAL A 673 -38.66 -17.52 25.46
CA VAL A 673 -40.12 -17.40 25.33
C VAL A 673 -40.53 -17.98 23.97
N PRO A 674 -41.33 -19.07 23.90
CA PRO A 674 -41.69 -19.66 22.61
C PRO A 674 -42.46 -18.69 21.70
N ARG A 675 -42.08 -18.59 20.42
CA ARG A 675 -42.80 -17.78 19.42
C ARG A 675 -44.25 -18.25 19.25
N THR A 676 -45.18 -17.30 19.17
CA THR A 676 -46.60 -17.53 18.88
C THR A 676 -47.09 -16.62 17.75
N LEU A 677 -48.11 -17.06 17.00
CA LEU A 677 -48.70 -16.27 15.92
C LEU A 677 -49.23 -14.91 16.41
N GLY A 678 -49.05 -13.88 15.57
CA GLY A 678 -49.58 -12.53 15.80
C GLY A 678 -48.72 -11.64 16.71
N VAL A 679 -47.53 -12.08 17.12
CA VAL A 679 -46.52 -11.20 17.73
C VAL A 679 -45.71 -10.53 16.61
N PRO A 680 -45.75 -9.19 16.48
CA PRO A 680 -45.00 -8.46 15.44
C PRO A 680 -43.50 -8.74 15.51
N VAL A 681 -42.83 -8.83 14.35
CA VAL A 681 -41.36 -9.00 14.24
C VAL A 681 -40.59 -7.99 15.10
N ALA A 682 -40.98 -6.71 15.05
CA ALA A 682 -40.33 -5.61 15.76
C ALA A 682 -40.34 -5.76 17.30
N ASP A 683 -41.23 -6.59 17.86
CA ASP A 683 -41.32 -6.76 19.31
C ASP A 683 -40.24 -7.74 19.85
N TRP A 684 -39.86 -8.76 19.08
CA TRP A 684 -38.98 -9.84 19.53
C TRP A 684 -37.61 -9.89 18.85
N LEU A 685 -37.50 -9.36 17.63
CA LEU A 685 -36.24 -9.38 16.88
C LEU A 685 -35.21 -8.43 17.53
N ASP A 686 -33.96 -8.87 17.61
CA ASP A 686 -32.83 -8.00 17.93
C ASP A 686 -32.19 -7.46 16.63
N GLU A 687 -32.80 -6.41 16.08
CA GLU A 687 -32.36 -5.76 14.84
C GLU A 687 -30.93 -5.19 14.92
N SER A 688 -30.42 -4.93 16.12
CA SER A 688 -29.08 -4.36 16.30
C SER A 688 -27.97 -5.32 15.83
N LYS A 689 -28.24 -6.63 15.85
CA LYS A 689 -27.32 -7.66 15.36
C LYS A 689 -27.38 -7.84 13.84
N LEU A 690 -28.50 -7.47 13.21
CA LEU A 690 -28.76 -7.68 11.77
C LEU A 690 -28.45 -6.43 10.93
N THR A 691 -28.72 -5.24 11.47
CA THR A 691 -28.50 -3.94 10.80
C THR A 691 -27.09 -3.76 10.21
N PRO A 692 -25.99 -4.17 10.88
CA PRO A 692 -24.63 -4.04 10.32
C PRO A 692 -24.42 -4.79 9.00
N TYR A 693 -25.24 -5.81 8.72
CA TYR A 693 -25.18 -6.62 7.50
C TYR A 693 -26.26 -6.23 6.47
N GLY A 694 -27.03 -5.18 6.73
CA GLY A 694 -28.14 -4.77 5.86
C GLY A 694 -29.31 -5.76 5.81
N ILE A 695 -29.39 -6.68 6.78
CA ILE A 695 -30.42 -7.72 6.82
C ILE A 695 -31.71 -7.13 7.37
N THR A 696 -32.82 -7.33 6.65
CA THR A 696 -34.15 -6.90 7.09
C THR A 696 -35.10 -8.09 7.16
N VAL A 697 -35.94 -8.12 8.19
CA VAL A 697 -36.89 -9.23 8.43
C VAL A 697 -38.30 -8.67 8.52
N ARG A 698 -39.26 -9.35 7.88
CA ARG A 698 -40.68 -8.98 7.90
C ARG A 698 -41.55 -10.24 7.99
N ASP A 699 -42.79 -10.08 8.42
CA ASP A 699 -43.80 -11.13 8.26
C ASP A 699 -44.24 -11.19 6.78
N VAL A 700 -44.44 -12.39 6.24
CA VAL A 700 -45.01 -12.59 4.90
C VAL A 700 -46.45 -12.09 4.86
N ASP A 701 -47.22 -12.38 5.91
CA ASP A 701 -48.56 -11.88 6.15
C ASP A 701 -48.93 -11.97 7.65
N ASP A 702 -50.07 -11.39 8.03
CA ASP A 702 -50.56 -11.37 9.42
C ASP A 702 -51.08 -12.73 9.93
N VAL A 703 -51.02 -13.81 9.13
CA VAL A 703 -51.79 -15.06 9.37
C VAL A 703 -50.92 -16.31 9.43
N SER A 704 -49.99 -16.48 8.50
CA SER A 704 -49.08 -17.61 8.35
C SER A 704 -48.05 -17.67 9.47
N GLY A 705 -47.53 -16.50 9.87
CA GLY A 705 -46.36 -16.37 10.73
C GLY A 705 -45.05 -16.68 10.01
N ASP A 706 -45.08 -16.92 8.70
CA ASP A 706 -43.88 -17.11 7.89
C ASP A 706 -43.11 -15.78 7.85
N LEU A 707 -41.79 -15.87 7.89
CA LEU A 707 -40.92 -14.70 7.83
C LEU A 707 -40.26 -14.62 6.47
N ILE A 708 -40.01 -13.40 6.03
CA ILE A 708 -39.20 -13.09 4.86
C ILE A 708 -38.01 -12.25 5.30
N VAL A 709 -36.82 -12.65 4.87
CA VAL A 709 -35.57 -11.96 5.15
C VAL A 709 -34.98 -11.47 3.84
N TYR A 710 -34.69 -10.17 3.74
CA TYR A 710 -33.99 -9.60 2.59
C TYR A 710 -32.55 -9.27 2.94
N LEU A 711 -31.63 -9.65 2.05
CA LEU A 711 -30.19 -9.41 2.17
C LEU A 711 -29.67 -8.79 0.87
N PRO A 712 -28.81 -7.77 0.94
CA PRO A 712 -28.17 -7.23 -0.26
C PRO A 712 -27.15 -8.23 -0.83
N LEU A 713 -27.10 -8.32 -2.16
CA LEU A 713 -26.02 -9.02 -2.86
C LEU A 713 -24.83 -8.08 -3.08
N SER A 714 -23.64 -8.60 -2.81
CA SER A 714 -22.37 -7.95 -3.14
C SER A 714 -21.72 -8.68 -4.30
N ALA A 715 -21.02 -7.96 -5.18
CA ALA A 715 -20.29 -8.60 -6.26
C ALA A 715 -18.93 -9.09 -5.78
N VAL A 716 -18.54 -10.26 -6.28
CA VAL A 716 -17.19 -10.80 -6.17
C VAL A 716 -16.45 -10.44 -7.44
N THR A 717 -15.34 -9.73 -7.30
CA THR A 717 -14.52 -9.25 -8.41
C THR A 717 -13.18 -9.95 -8.41
N ASP A 718 -12.78 -10.40 -9.58
CA ASP A 718 -11.45 -10.94 -9.84
C ASP A 718 -10.53 -9.79 -10.32
N ASP A 719 -9.50 -9.53 -9.52
CA ASP A 719 -8.53 -8.45 -9.72
C ASP A 719 -7.47 -8.77 -10.79
N THR A 720 -7.40 -10.02 -11.29
CA THR A 720 -6.52 -10.41 -12.40
C THR A 720 -7.01 -9.95 -13.78
N GLY A 721 -8.21 -9.35 -13.83
CA GLY A 721 -8.77 -8.72 -15.02
C GLY A 721 -10.03 -9.40 -15.57
N GLY A 722 -10.53 -10.47 -14.94
CA GLY A 722 -11.75 -11.19 -15.34
C GLY A 722 -13.06 -10.45 -15.08
N GLY A 723 -13.06 -9.39 -14.27
CA GLY A 723 -14.25 -8.59 -13.96
C GLY A 723 -15.05 -9.18 -12.79
N ARG A 724 -16.39 -9.19 -12.89
CA ARG A 724 -17.25 -9.76 -11.83
C ARG A 724 -17.41 -11.26 -12.07
N ALA A 725 -16.99 -12.08 -11.12
CA ALA A 725 -17.08 -13.54 -11.20
C ALA A 725 -18.38 -14.07 -10.59
N ALA A 726 -18.85 -13.49 -9.48
CA ALA A 726 -20.02 -13.99 -8.76
C ALA A 726 -20.74 -12.88 -8.00
N TYR A 727 -21.85 -13.27 -7.35
CA TYR A 727 -22.46 -12.54 -6.25
C TYR A 727 -22.29 -13.30 -4.95
N THR A 728 -22.31 -12.59 -3.83
CA THR A 728 -22.29 -13.17 -2.49
C THR A 728 -23.24 -12.45 -1.55
N PHE A 729 -23.79 -13.18 -0.58
CA PHE A 729 -24.46 -12.61 0.60
C PHE A 729 -24.09 -13.35 1.87
N ARG A 730 -24.17 -12.63 2.99
CA ARG A 730 -23.93 -13.15 4.35
C ARG A 730 -25.20 -13.10 5.17
N MET A 731 -25.66 -14.25 5.64
CA MET A 731 -26.76 -14.37 6.60
C MET A 731 -26.23 -14.61 8.01
N LEU A 732 -26.76 -13.88 9.00
CA LEU A 732 -26.50 -14.13 10.42
C LEU A 732 -27.68 -14.89 11.04
N TYR A 733 -27.41 -16.10 11.52
CA TYR A 733 -28.28 -16.84 12.42
C TYR A 733 -27.76 -16.76 13.86
N TRP A 734 -28.69 -16.86 14.81
CA TRP A 734 -28.44 -16.89 16.24
C TRP A 734 -29.43 -17.85 16.90
N PRO A 735 -29.27 -19.16 16.70
CA PRO A 735 -30.24 -20.14 17.14
C PRO A 735 -30.35 -20.21 18.67
N GLU A 736 -31.58 -20.25 19.19
CA GLU A 736 -31.83 -20.30 20.63
C GLU A 736 -31.75 -21.72 21.23
N GLN A 737 -31.55 -21.79 22.55
CA GLN A 737 -31.55 -23.04 23.30
C GLN A 737 -32.90 -23.76 23.26
N THR A 738 -32.94 -24.93 22.63
CA THR A 738 -34.13 -25.78 22.63
C THR A 738 -34.11 -26.75 23.83
N ASN A 739 -34.93 -26.48 24.85
CA ASN A 739 -35.35 -27.43 25.90
C ASN A 739 -34.24 -28.31 26.55
N GLY A 740 -33.06 -27.75 26.83
CA GLY A 740 -31.97 -28.46 27.51
C GLY A 740 -31.25 -29.52 26.64
N GLN A 741 -31.41 -29.47 25.32
CA GLN A 741 -30.54 -30.18 24.38
C GLN A 741 -29.27 -29.37 24.14
N ASN A 742 -28.16 -30.07 23.87
CA ASN A 742 -26.86 -29.43 23.59
C ASN A 742 -26.73 -28.95 22.14
N LEU A 743 -27.68 -29.30 21.26
CA LEU A 743 -27.67 -28.96 19.84
C LEU A 743 -28.98 -28.26 19.46
N VAL A 744 -28.88 -27.37 18.49
CA VAL A 744 -30.00 -26.62 17.91
C VAL A 744 -30.88 -27.54 17.05
N ASN A 745 -32.19 -27.33 17.13
CA ASN A 745 -33.15 -27.87 16.17
C ASN A 745 -33.53 -26.78 15.15
N TRP A 746 -33.12 -26.95 13.89
CA TRP A 746 -33.37 -25.99 12.80
C TRP A 746 -34.86 -25.78 12.48
N ALA A 747 -35.73 -26.68 12.95
CA ALA A 747 -37.19 -26.69 12.78
C ALA A 747 -37.69 -26.97 11.36
N ALA A 748 -37.51 -26.04 10.42
CA ALA A 748 -37.97 -26.18 9.04
C ALA A 748 -36.89 -25.66 8.08
N PRO A 749 -36.69 -26.29 6.91
CA PRO A 749 -35.79 -25.76 5.89
C PRO A 749 -36.18 -24.34 5.49
N HIS A 750 -35.19 -23.47 5.34
CA HIS A 750 -35.38 -22.11 4.85
C HIS A 750 -35.28 -22.10 3.32
N GLU A 751 -36.09 -21.30 2.64
CA GLU A 751 -36.08 -21.25 1.17
C GLU A 751 -35.38 -19.97 0.69
N VAL A 752 -34.30 -20.11 -0.07
CA VAL A 752 -33.49 -19.00 -0.58
C VAL A 752 -33.80 -18.76 -2.06
N ARG A 753 -34.07 -17.49 -2.39
CA ARG A 753 -34.31 -17.00 -3.74
C ARG A 753 -33.43 -15.80 -4.03
N ILE A 754 -33.02 -15.64 -5.28
CA ILE A 754 -32.36 -14.43 -5.75
C ILE A 754 -33.35 -13.61 -6.57
N LEU A 755 -33.33 -12.31 -6.36
CA LEU A 755 -34.25 -11.40 -7.01
C LEU A 755 -33.58 -10.09 -7.42
N TRP A 756 -34.15 -9.48 -8.44
CA TRP A 756 -33.85 -8.13 -8.90
C TRP A 756 -35.02 -7.23 -8.58
N MET A 757 -34.84 -6.33 -7.61
CA MET A 757 -35.80 -5.26 -7.34
C MET A 757 -35.59 -4.14 -8.34
N VAL A 758 -36.65 -3.80 -9.08
CA VAL A 758 -36.67 -2.62 -9.95
C VAL A 758 -37.15 -1.45 -9.12
N GLN A 759 -36.21 -0.61 -8.71
CA GLN A 759 -36.49 0.63 -8.01
C GLN A 759 -36.63 1.76 -9.03
N MET A 760 -37.62 2.62 -8.85
CA MET A 760 -37.87 3.76 -9.72
C MET A 760 -38.14 5.01 -8.89
N ILE A 761 -37.60 6.14 -9.34
CA ILE A 761 -38.04 7.45 -8.82
C ILE A 761 -39.46 7.69 -9.33
N THR A 762 -40.39 7.79 -8.40
CA THR A 762 -41.78 8.19 -8.63
C THR A 762 -42.05 9.54 -7.98
N ASP A 763 -43.16 10.16 -8.32
CA ASP A 763 -43.57 11.43 -7.75
C ASP A 763 -44.88 11.27 -6.97
N GLU A 764 -44.81 11.34 -5.64
CA GLU A 764 -46.00 11.28 -4.78
C GLU A 764 -46.49 12.69 -4.41
N CYS A 765 -47.80 12.86 -4.28
CA CYS A 765 -48.37 14.07 -3.71
C CYS A 765 -47.99 14.18 -2.22
N VAL A 766 -47.33 15.27 -1.85
CA VAL A 766 -46.99 15.59 -0.44
C VAL A 766 -48.22 15.58 0.48
N ASP A 767 -49.38 15.94 -0.08
CA ASP A 767 -50.69 15.79 0.58
C ASP A 767 -51.50 14.71 -0.18
N PRO A 768 -51.70 13.52 0.41
CA PRO A 768 -52.39 12.41 -0.24
C PRO A 768 -53.89 12.68 -0.45
N ASP A 769 -54.46 13.68 0.24
CA ASP A 769 -55.85 14.10 0.08
C ASP A 769 -56.02 15.23 -0.98
N ALA A 770 -54.92 15.74 -1.53
CA ALA A 770 -54.94 16.79 -2.55
C ALA A 770 -55.37 16.25 -3.93
N ASP A 771 -55.83 17.16 -4.79
CA ASP A 771 -56.16 16.83 -6.18
C ASP A 771 -54.90 16.34 -6.91
N PRO A 772 -54.86 15.08 -7.41
CA PRO A 772 -53.67 14.48 -8.02
C PRO A 772 -53.11 15.25 -9.21
N ASP A 773 -53.95 16.03 -9.90
CA ASP A 773 -53.56 16.83 -11.06
C ASP A 773 -52.89 18.16 -10.69
N THR A 774 -52.98 18.59 -9.42
CA THR A 774 -52.50 19.92 -8.97
C THR A 774 -51.70 19.92 -7.67
N CYS A 775 -51.51 18.75 -7.06
CA CYS A 775 -50.75 18.61 -5.82
C CYS A 775 -49.28 19.02 -6.00
N SER A 776 -48.65 19.45 -4.89
CA SER A 776 -47.19 19.53 -4.83
C SER A 776 -46.65 18.11 -4.73
N ARG A 777 -45.66 17.78 -5.56
CA ARG A 777 -45.07 16.45 -5.62
C ARG A 777 -43.66 16.44 -5.07
N GLU A 778 -43.25 15.31 -4.49
CA GLU A 778 -41.89 15.02 -4.09
C GLU A 778 -41.42 13.71 -4.71
N ASP A 779 -40.12 13.65 -5.03
CA ASP A 779 -39.50 12.46 -5.58
C ASP A 779 -39.38 11.41 -4.46
N ASP A 780 -39.96 10.23 -4.69
CA ASP A 780 -39.87 9.07 -3.79
C ASP A 780 -39.41 7.82 -4.55
N LEU A 781 -38.85 6.85 -3.83
CA LEU A 781 -38.30 5.63 -4.41
C LEU A 781 -39.25 4.46 -4.20
N GLU A 782 -39.80 3.95 -5.31
CA GLU A 782 -40.76 2.85 -5.29
C GLU A 782 -40.20 1.59 -5.95
N ILE A 783 -40.58 0.42 -5.43
CA ILE A 783 -40.28 -0.87 -6.06
C ILE A 783 -41.44 -1.22 -6.99
N ILE A 784 -41.24 -1.04 -8.29
CA ILE A 784 -42.31 -1.23 -9.29
C ILE A 784 -42.42 -2.67 -9.78
N HIS A 785 -41.35 -3.45 -9.65
CA HIS A 785 -41.33 -4.85 -10.05
C HIS A 785 -40.22 -5.62 -9.34
N VAL A 786 -40.41 -6.94 -9.23
CA VAL A 786 -39.41 -7.87 -8.73
C VAL A 786 -39.31 -9.02 -9.73
N TYR A 787 -38.11 -9.23 -10.28
CA TYR A 787 -37.80 -10.40 -11.09
C TYR A 787 -37.10 -11.44 -10.24
N LYS A 788 -37.47 -12.71 -10.38
CA LYS A 788 -36.75 -13.81 -9.75
C LYS A 788 -35.65 -14.28 -10.70
N GLU A 789 -34.44 -14.44 -10.15
CA GLU A 789 -33.26 -14.88 -10.89
C GLU A 789 -33.14 -16.41 -10.85
N ALA A 790 -32.65 -17.00 -11.94
CA ALA A 790 -32.21 -18.40 -11.96
C ALA A 790 -30.70 -18.43 -11.70
N TRP A 791 -30.23 -19.28 -10.81
CA TRP A 791 -28.86 -19.21 -10.30
C TRP A 791 -28.34 -20.56 -9.81
N THR A 792 -27.02 -20.69 -9.75
CA THR A 792 -26.30 -21.82 -9.16
C THR A 792 -25.53 -21.35 -7.93
N VAL A 793 -25.43 -22.21 -6.91
CA VAL A 793 -24.49 -21.99 -5.80
C VAL A 793 -23.11 -22.31 -6.33
N THR A 794 -22.15 -21.41 -6.13
CA THR A 794 -20.73 -21.67 -6.47
C THR A 794 -19.95 -22.03 -5.22
N GLY A 795 -20.22 -21.34 -4.10
CA GLY A 795 -19.63 -21.69 -2.83
C GLY A 795 -20.50 -21.43 -1.60
N LEU A 796 -20.24 -22.17 -0.53
CA LEU A 796 -20.97 -22.08 0.74
C LEU A 796 -20.01 -22.22 1.93
N ALA A 797 -19.91 -21.18 2.74
CA ALA A 797 -19.15 -21.22 3.99
C ALA A 797 -20.08 -21.03 5.20
N VAL A 798 -19.99 -21.94 6.17
CA VAL A 798 -20.74 -21.87 7.43
C VAL A 798 -19.76 -21.78 8.59
N ARG A 799 -19.87 -20.72 9.40
CA ARG A 799 -19.00 -20.46 10.54
C ARG A 799 -19.82 -20.25 11.82
N GLU A 800 -19.61 -21.10 12.81
CA GLU A 800 -20.13 -20.90 14.18
C GLU A 800 -19.03 -20.30 15.05
N ASP A 801 -19.28 -19.10 15.59
CA ASP A 801 -18.29 -18.40 16.41
C ASP A 801 -18.44 -18.80 17.89
N HIS A 802 -17.53 -19.63 18.40
CA HIS A 802 -17.47 -20.02 19.81
C HIS A 802 -16.85 -18.97 20.74
N GLY A 803 -16.52 -17.79 20.22
CA GLY A 803 -15.69 -16.80 20.90
C GLY A 803 -14.21 -17.18 20.89
N LEU A 804 -13.40 -16.40 21.61
CA LEU A 804 -11.95 -16.55 21.66
C LEU A 804 -11.49 -16.76 23.11
N ASP A 805 -10.91 -17.93 23.39
CA ASP A 805 -10.21 -18.20 24.65
C ASP A 805 -8.73 -17.84 24.49
N VAL A 806 -8.34 -16.61 24.88
CA VAL A 806 -6.95 -16.15 24.81
C VAL A 806 -6.19 -16.59 26.06
N ASN A 807 -5.14 -17.40 25.87
CA ASN A 807 -4.09 -17.60 26.87
C ASN A 807 -2.85 -16.80 26.44
N ILE A 808 -2.51 -15.76 27.20
CA ILE A 808 -1.29 -14.98 26.96
C ILE A 808 -0.14 -15.70 27.66
N LEU A 809 0.74 -16.32 26.89
CA LEU A 809 2.03 -16.79 27.36
C LEU A 809 3.05 -15.68 27.07
N TYR A 810 3.67 -15.14 28.10
CA TYR A 810 4.80 -14.22 27.97
C TYR A 810 5.97 -14.81 28.73
N GLU A 811 7.15 -14.71 28.15
CA GLU A 811 8.40 -15.04 28.83
C GLU A 811 8.64 -14.02 29.93
N ASP A 812 8.96 -14.48 31.15
CA ASP A 812 9.33 -13.59 32.24
C ASP A 812 10.76 -13.07 31.97
N PRO A 813 10.93 -11.80 31.57
CA PRO A 813 12.24 -11.29 31.19
C PRO A 813 13.22 -11.23 32.36
N ALA A 814 12.74 -11.39 33.60
CA ALA A 814 13.57 -11.45 34.79
C ALA A 814 14.22 -12.83 35.01
N LEU A 815 13.79 -13.85 34.27
CA LEU A 815 14.28 -15.23 34.35
C LEU A 815 15.13 -15.65 33.15
N ASP A 816 15.18 -14.83 32.10
CA ASP A 816 16.06 -15.06 30.96
C ASP A 816 17.50 -14.66 31.32
N SER A 817 18.44 -15.59 31.11
CA SER A 817 19.86 -15.43 31.43
C SER A 817 20.73 -15.17 30.20
N ASP A 818 20.16 -15.12 29.00
CA ASP A 818 20.90 -14.88 27.77
C ASP A 818 20.97 -13.36 27.46
N THR A 819 21.89 -12.68 28.17
CA THR A 819 22.40 -11.34 27.82
C THR A 819 23.88 -11.38 27.50
#